data_AF-A0AAW3BDP4-F1
#
_entry.id   AF-A0AAW3BDP4-F1
#
_cell.length_a   1.000
_cell.length_b   1.000
_cell.length_c   1.000
_cell.angle_alpha   90.00
_cell.angle_beta   90.00
_cell.angle_gamma   90.00
#
_symmetry.space_group_name_H-M   'P 1'
#
loop_
_entity.id
_entity.type
_entity.pdbx_description
1 polymer ?
#
loop_
_entity_poly.entity_id
_entity_poly.type
_entity_poly.pdbx_seq_one_letter_code
_entity_poly.pdbx_strand_id
1 'polypeptide(L)'
;MREQSKGQSLMARYVLQNAARDEAHNSSFSATATTADTHHPRGIMKLVQSVPRLRFRSQQVHRRKITLLGYQEVGKTSLRKCFESEPFFFKDLPDVRTTTGVEVQEKSMTIDNDTVHLILSDFAGQESYHSHTYFLTERSIFLLVWKLSAVEQDFQSSGINVREEERLQRWIAEVFAKYPHARIVLVATHLDELRVQGQRSVEMILNKVEGKLRSYIDDLIAASNATAAPTPGTPALTSSSTTVGGASSPSKEQTLLHLAQMRDARRVIVGNFAVSCKTRLIIAAGNALRHLSGQKISGLLKYLGMVVKEDCFADREYPAAVVPGRHVKLIESLEDMKRRHPFKLLMRLGEFVQMAVNVGIESERELLQVARLMHSWDIIYLFNQYSLEDNLLIVLYPRWLNRMSASLFSYAHLLRTPLHMRSMIGGLEYLVSNAEMADMCLMRKGYLRWPLARVLFHKPLSDFLRHPPDDADITMCLELLESMQLIYPVEVECDEFEVLVEEVPVSPSVGRPVVESQKITRYYVPSLAPLETPQSLKKLAPVLFHRGVRVRLEFNLLPDEFWWRFQCKLHRFIKVVTVYQPALGGVDDEDLLLNGFRLREADEEHNRWRDSLWLMGRGCRVLVYRDGANAVSVLSAENTPRGSEEVLQAMEDALTALLRHYKGVQRRTFVACPSQDCGGWLEADVVASSVSITCLTCKQTFDSKQVVSSGVGPLGAPRFSQTLLVEAGELLAFCLSHQSCLHMCRYLGIPYKGPSPARGESAEAAADSESDSGQADVLGTHVEYLHALDKVVQAVLFRSWMQRTEEQERRRRMLEDEPTLAFF
;
A
#
# COMPACT_ATOMS: atom_id res chain seq x y z
N MET A 1 9.19 -40.50 -6.75
CA MET A 1 9.87 -39.50 -5.87
C MET A 1 9.24 -38.09 -5.86
N ARG A 2 8.50 -37.64 -6.89
CA ARG A 2 7.84 -36.31 -6.89
C ARG A 2 6.56 -36.20 -6.02
N GLU A 3 5.94 -37.32 -5.65
CA GLU A 3 4.68 -37.30 -4.88
C GLU A 3 4.86 -37.41 -3.35
N GLN A 4 6.03 -37.84 -2.87
CA GLN A 4 6.30 -37.98 -1.43
C GLN A 4 6.79 -36.68 -0.75
N SER A 5 7.03 -35.59 -1.50
CA SER A 5 7.62 -34.35 -0.97
C SER A 5 6.62 -33.23 -0.65
N LYS A 6 5.30 -33.46 -0.78
CA LYS A 6 4.28 -32.42 -0.55
C LYS A 6 4.06 -32.05 0.93
N GLY A 7 4.64 -32.80 1.87
CA GLY A 7 4.50 -32.55 3.32
C GLY A 7 5.77 -32.06 4.04
N GLN A 8 6.86 -31.77 3.34
CA GLN A 8 8.14 -31.36 3.94
C GLN A 8 8.43 -29.88 3.68
N SER A 9 8.83 -29.13 4.71
CA SER A 9 9.20 -27.71 4.61
C SER A 9 10.31 -27.49 3.58
N LEU A 10 10.37 -26.29 2.97
CA LEU A 10 11.39 -25.94 1.97
C LEU A 10 12.80 -26.32 2.44
N MET A 11 13.17 -25.96 3.67
CA MET A 11 14.48 -26.28 4.24
C MET A 11 14.74 -27.78 4.38
N ALA A 12 13.74 -28.55 4.83
CA ALA A 12 13.89 -29.99 4.99
C ALA A 12 14.24 -30.69 3.66
N ARG A 13 13.68 -30.22 2.54
CA ARG A 13 14.00 -30.76 1.21
C ARG A 13 15.48 -30.53 0.84
N TYR A 14 16.03 -29.35 1.11
CA TYR A 14 17.43 -29.03 0.78
C TYR A 14 18.44 -29.69 1.72
N VAL A 15 18.13 -29.77 3.02
CA VAL A 15 18.97 -30.47 4.01
C VAL A 15 19.10 -31.96 3.65
N LEU A 16 17.99 -32.62 3.28
CA LEU A 16 18.00 -34.01 2.85
C LEU A 16 18.79 -34.21 1.53
N GLN A 17 18.69 -33.28 0.58
CA GLN A 17 19.47 -33.34 -0.65
C GLN A 17 20.98 -33.19 -0.42
N ASN A 18 21.40 -32.32 0.51
CA ASN A 18 22.82 -32.17 0.84
C ASN A 18 23.37 -33.38 1.60
N ALA A 19 22.60 -33.94 2.54
CA ALA A 19 22.98 -35.18 3.23
C ALA A 19 23.21 -36.34 2.24
N ALA A 20 22.35 -36.48 1.23
CA ALA A 20 22.52 -37.50 0.18
C ALA A 20 23.73 -37.26 -0.74
N ARG A 21 24.16 -36.00 -0.93
CA ARG A 21 25.37 -35.64 -1.70
C ARG A 21 26.66 -35.91 -0.94
N ASP A 22 26.67 -35.65 0.37
CA ASP A 22 27.82 -35.94 1.23
C ASP A 22 28.05 -37.45 1.39
N GLU A 23 26.99 -38.27 1.42
CA GLU A 23 27.10 -39.73 1.36
C GLU A 23 27.67 -40.22 0.02
N ALA A 24 27.32 -39.59 -1.10
CA ALA A 24 27.85 -39.93 -2.43
C ALA A 24 29.33 -39.56 -2.60
N HIS A 25 29.82 -38.51 -1.93
CA HIS A 25 31.23 -38.14 -1.93
C HIS A 25 32.07 -39.01 -0.98
N ASN A 26 31.51 -39.41 0.18
CA ASN A 26 32.19 -40.29 1.14
C ASN A 26 32.18 -41.78 0.76
N SER A 27 31.32 -42.21 -0.18
CA SER A 27 31.25 -43.61 -0.67
C SER A 27 32.17 -43.91 -1.86
N SER A 28 33.11 -43.02 -2.18
CA SER A 28 34.20 -43.31 -3.13
C SER A 28 35.31 -44.23 -2.57
N PHE A 29 35.15 -44.74 -1.34
CA PHE A 29 35.96 -45.83 -0.80
C PHE A 29 35.06 -47.01 -0.38
N SER A 30 35.35 -48.17 -1.00
CA SER A 30 34.81 -49.52 -0.73
C SER A 30 33.44 -49.86 -1.32
N ALA A 31 33.50 -50.59 -2.45
CA ALA A 31 32.41 -51.38 -3.00
C ALA A 31 32.02 -52.55 -2.09
N THR A 32 30.72 -52.83 -1.97
CA THR A 32 30.11 -54.15 -2.29
C THR A 32 28.60 -54.03 -2.18
N ALA A 33 27.91 -54.55 -3.20
CA ALA A 33 26.47 -54.55 -3.35
C ALA A 33 25.84 -55.68 -2.54
N THR A 34 24.80 -55.38 -1.74
CA THR A 34 23.75 -56.33 -1.38
C THR A 34 22.45 -55.59 -1.03
N THR A 35 21.44 -55.86 -1.86
CA THR A 35 19.99 -56.02 -1.57
C THR A 35 19.25 -55.01 -0.71
N ALA A 36 18.21 -54.46 -1.33
CA ALA A 36 17.20 -53.57 -0.80
C ALA A 36 16.46 -54.14 0.41
N ASP A 37 16.38 -53.34 1.48
CA ASP A 37 15.35 -53.46 2.50
C ASP A 37 14.79 -52.09 2.87
N THR A 38 13.46 -52.05 2.94
CA THR A 38 12.61 -50.90 3.23
C THR A 38 12.88 -50.28 4.60
N HIS A 39 13.50 -49.10 4.66
CA HIS A 39 13.69 -48.35 5.90
C HIS A 39 12.79 -47.12 6.03
N HIS A 40 12.00 -47.14 7.11
CA HIS A 40 11.18 -46.06 7.65
C HIS A 40 11.94 -44.72 7.85
N PRO A 41 11.25 -43.56 7.78
CA PRO A 41 11.84 -42.22 7.87
C PRO A 41 12.41 -41.82 9.25
N ARG A 42 12.45 -42.72 10.24
CA ARG A 42 13.03 -42.45 11.57
C ARG A 42 14.53 -42.76 11.68
N GLY A 43 15.11 -43.49 10.72
CA GLY A 43 16.54 -43.88 10.75
C GLY A 43 17.51 -42.79 10.28
N ILE A 44 17.10 -41.94 9.33
CA ILE A 44 17.97 -40.94 8.69
C ILE A 44 18.34 -39.79 9.65
N MET A 45 17.49 -39.47 10.63
CA MET A 45 17.78 -38.41 11.61
C MET A 45 18.90 -38.77 12.62
N LYS A 46 19.30 -40.06 12.74
CA LYS A 46 20.39 -40.46 13.63
C LYS A 46 21.79 -40.37 13.00
N LEU A 47 21.90 -40.34 11.67
CA LEU A 47 23.19 -40.31 10.94
C LEU A 47 23.68 -38.89 10.60
N VAL A 48 22.86 -37.85 10.76
CA VAL A 48 23.26 -36.44 10.58
C VAL A 48 24.10 -35.89 11.75
N GLN A 49 24.34 -36.68 12.81
CA GLN A 49 25.07 -36.23 14.00
C GLN A 49 26.60 -36.20 13.87
N SER A 50 27.19 -36.62 12.74
CA SER A 50 28.66 -36.75 12.58
C SER A 50 29.33 -35.71 11.67
N VAL A 51 28.62 -34.72 11.14
CA VAL A 51 29.26 -33.60 10.42
C VAL A 51 29.82 -32.60 11.45
N PRO A 52 31.11 -32.23 11.42
CA PRO A 52 31.66 -31.25 12.35
C PRO A 52 30.88 -29.94 12.23
N ARG A 53 30.12 -29.58 13.28
CA ARG A 53 29.34 -28.35 13.32
C ARG A 53 30.30 -27.17 13.12
N LEU A 54 30.21 -26.50 11.97
CA LEU A 54 30.94 -25.26 11.70
C LEU A 54 30.68 -24.27 12.85
N ARG A 55 31.72 -23.98 13.64
CA ARG A 55 31.61 -23.06 14.77
C ARG A 55 32.02 -21.66 14.34
N PHE A 56 31.02 -20.82 14.12
CA PHE A 56 31.23 -19.39 13.91
C PHE A 56 30.95 -18.65 15.23
N ARG A 57 31.85 -17.76 15.62
CA ARG A 57 31.69 -16.96 16.84
C ARG A 57 30.61 -15.90 16.64
N SER A 58 29.64 -15.82 17.55
CA SER A 58 28.66 -14.74 17.57
C SER A 58 29.31 -13.38 17.77
N GLN A 59 28.73 -12.34 17.18
CA GLN A 59 29.26 -10.98 17.22
C GLN A 59 28.21 -10.03 17.78
N GLN A 60 28.66 -9.05 18.54
CA GLN A 60 27.81 -7.93 18.95
C GLN A 60 27.86 -6.87 17.86
N VAL A 61 26.72 -6.58 17.23
CA VAL A 61 26.64 -5.71 16.04
C VAL A 61 25.64 -4.59 16.29
N HIS A 62 26.14 -3.35 16.38
CA HIS A 62 25.31 -2.16 16.52
C HIS A 62 25.09 -1.52 15.15
N ARG A 63 24.09 -2.00 14.39
CA ARG A 63 23.77 -1.49 13.05
C ARG A 63 22.28 -1.21 12.89
N ARG A 64 21.93 0.04 12.55
CA ARG A 64 20.55 0.46 12.26
C ARG A 64 20.48 1.44 11.11
N LYS A 65 19.29 1.51 10.51
CA LYS A 65 18.93 2.52 9.54
C LYS A 65 18.41 3.77 10.24
N ILE A 66 18.82 4.94 9.74
CA ILE A 66 18.28 6.25 10.14
C ILE A 66 17.58 6.80 8.91
N THR A 67 16.26 6.90 8.98
CA THR A 67 15.41 7.25 7.83
C THR A 67 14.89 8.67 8.00
N LEU A 68 15.33 9.59 7.13
CA LEU A 68 14.88 10.98 7.11
C LEU A 68 13.59 11.07 6.30
N LEU A 69 12.50 11.45 6.96
CA LEU A 69 11.17 11.65 6.38
C LEU A 69 10.74 13.10 6.55
N GLY A 70 9.90 13.60 5.65
CA GLY A 70 9.47 14.99 5.62
C GLY A 70 9.26 15.47 4.20
N TYR A 71 8.53 16.57 4.02
CA TYR A 71 8.09 17.04 2.70
C TYR A 71 9.25 17.63 1.89
N GLN A 72 8.99 18.00 0.63
CA GLN A 72 9.99 18.61 -0.23
C GLN A 72 10.59 19.86 0.41
N GLU A 73 11.89 20.09 0.17
CA GLU A 73 12.64 21.28 0.61
C GLU A 73 12.76 21.50 2.12
N VAL A 74 12.25 20.64 2.99
CA VAL A 74 12.38 20.78 4.47
C VAL A 74 13.81 20.60 5.00
N GLY A 75 14.82 20.43 4.15
CA GLY A 75 16.23 20.37 4.55
C GLY A 75 16.77 18.96 4.87
N LYS A 76 16.09 17.89 4.43
CA LYS A 76 16.55 16.49 4.66
C LYS A 76 17.92 16.21 4.04
N THR A 77 18.08 16.52 2.76
CA THR A 77 19.33 16.34 2.03
C THR A 77 20.46 17.19 2.60
N SER A 78 20.17 18.44 2.95
CA SER A 78 21.12 19.33 3.64
C SER A 78 21.57 18.75 4.97
N LEU A 79 20.65 18.21 5.78
CA LEU A 79 20.95 17.59 7.05
C LEU A 79 21.80 16.31 6.90
N ARG A 80 21.44 15.42 5.96
CA ARG A 80 22.23 14.23 5.61
C ARG A 80 23.67 14.63 5.25
N LYS A 81 23.85 15.58 4.33
CA LYS A 81 25.17 16.09 3.93
C LYS A 81 25.91 16.75 5.09
N CYS A 82 25.21 17.38 6.02
CA CYS A 82 25.83 17.90 7.25
C CYS A 82 26.34 16.79 8.17
N PHE A 83 25.63 15.66 8.26
CA PHE A 83 26.13 14.50 8.99
C PHE A 83 27.35 13.87 8.32
N GLU A 84 27.53 14.02 7.01
CA GLU A 84 28.71 13.54 6.28
C GLU A 84 29.92 14.46 6.45
N SER A 85 29.70 15.77 6.38
CA SER A 85 30.73 16.80 6.37
C SER A 85 30.89 17.50 7.72
N GLU A 86 31.80 17.07 8.60
CA GLU A 86 32.45 17.96 9.59
C GLU A 86 33.66 17.27 10.28
N PRO A 87 34.75 18.03 10.61
CA PRO A 87 34.76 19.50 10.74
C PRO A 87 35.51 20.36 9.70
N PHE A 88 36.10 19.84 8.61
CA PHE A 88 37.20 20.58 7.94
C PHE A 88 37.03 21.28 6.57
N PHE A 89 35.95 21.18 5.79
CA PHE A 89 36.08 21.58 4.37
C PHE A 89 35.04 22.46 3.67
N PHE A 90 33.90 22.82 4.27
CA PHE A 90 32.94 23.68 3.55
C PHE A 90 32.46 24.86 4.40
N LYS A 91 32.83 26.08 3.99
CA LYS A 91 32.22 27.34 4.47
C LYS A 91 30.80 27.52 3.91
N ASP A 92 30.50 26.89 2.79
CA ASP A 92 29.21 26.96 2.10
C ASP A 92 28.44 25.63 2.19
N LEU A 93 27.11 25.65 2.06
CA LEU A 93 26.35 24.41 1.92
C LEU A 93 26.79 23.69 0.63
N PRO A 94 27.04 22.37 0.66
CA PRO A 94 27.29 21.61 -0.57
C PRO A 94 26.07 21.68 -1.49
N ASP A 95 26.29 21.83 -2.80
CA ASP A 95 25.22 21.96 -3.81
C ASP A 95 24.12 20.90 -3.60
N VAL A 96 22.88 21.33 -3.35
CA VAL A 96 21.76 20.45 -2.97
C VAL A 96 20.84 20.31 -4.18
N ARG A 97 20.89 19.15 -4.82
CA ARG A 97 19.90 18.74 -5.83
C ARG A 97 18.71 18.09 -5.16
N THR A 98 17.55 18.12 -5.83
CA THR A 98 16.36 17.42 -5.37
C THR A 98 16.61 15.91 -5.39
N THR A 99 16.42 15.26 -4.23
CA THR A 99 16.55 13.80 -4.09
C THR A 99 15.47 13.09 -4.91
N THR A 100 15.89 12.16 -5.77
CA THR A 100 15.00 11.24 -6.49
C THR A 100 15.01 9.87 -5.82
N GLY A 101 13.84 9.35 -5.44
CA GLY A 101 13.74 8.09 -4.69
C GLY A 101 14.34 8.20 -3.28
N VAL A 102 15.36 7.41 -2.98
CA VAL A 102 16.07 7.34 -1.69
C VAL A 102 17.57 7.35 -1.91
N GLU A 103 18.26 8.30 -1.28
CA GLU A 103 19.72 8.33 -1.20
C GLU A 103 20.20 7.70 0.11
N VAL A 104 21.13 6.75 0.02
CA VAL A 104 21.64 6.03 1.19
C VAL A 104 23.14 6.19 1.34
N GLN A 105 23.58 6.58 2.53
CA GLN A 105 24.98 6.69 2.92
C GLN A 105 25.26 5.89 4.19
N GLU A 106 26.39 5.20 4.23
CA GLU A 106 26.84 4.52 5.45
C GLU A 106 27.86 5.36 6.21
N LYS A 107 27.77 5.34 7.54
CA LYS A 107 28.72 6.00 8.44
C LYS A 107 28.94 5.16 9.68
N SER A 108 30.19 5.09 10.15
CA SER A 108 30.54 4.41 11.40
C SER A 108 31.11 5.41 12.40
N MET A 109 30.86 5.19 13.68
CA MET A 109 31.45 6.00 14.76
C MET A 109 31.53 5.21 16.07
N THR A 110 32.32 5.71 17.01
CA THR A 110 32.52 5.09 18.32
C THR A 110 31.59 5.73 19.36
N ILE A 111 30.80 4.91 20.08
CA ILE A 111 29.90 5.30 21.18
C ILE A 111 30.16 4.39 22.37
N ASP A 112 30.64 4.95 23.48
CA ASP A 112 31.06 4.24 24.70
C ASP A 112 31.94 3.02 24.39
N ASN A 113 33.00 3.23 23.61
CA ASN A 113 33.95 2.21 23.12
C ASN A 113 33.40 1.15 22.15
N ASP A 114 32.11 1.17 21.83
CA ASP A 114 31.52 0.31 20.81
C ASP A 114 31.48 1.00 19.45
N THR A 115 31.70 0.22 18.39
CA THR A 115 31.49 0.71 17.02
C THR A 115 30.00 0.63 16.67
N VAL A 116 29.44 1.75 16.23
CA VAL A 116 28.05 1.89 15.78
C VAL A 116 28.03 2.23 14.30
N HIS A 117 27.28 1.43 13.53
CA HIS A 117 27.09 1.58 12.09
C HIS A 117 25.71 2.17 11.79
N LEU A 118 25.70 3.29 11.08
CA LEU A 118 24.52 4.02 10.68
C LEU A 118 24.31 3.89 9.17
N ILE A 119 23.10 3.53 8.76
CA ILE A 119 22.64 3.59 7.37
C ILE A 119 21.74 4.82 7.24
N LEU A 120 22.31 5.97 6.88
CA LEU A 120 21.59 7.22 6.70
C LEU A 120 20.81 7.18 5.38
N SER A 121 19.49 7.29 5.44
CA SER A 121 18.61 7.21 4.27
C SER A 121 17.79 8.48 4.13
N ASP A 122 18.05 9.26 3.07
CA ASP A 122 17.32 10.46 2.71
C ASP A 122 16.25 10.14 1.68
N PHE A 123 14.98 10.25 2.07
CA PHE A 123 13.85 9.93 1.20
C PHE A 123 13.41 11.19 0.45
N ALA A 124 13.00 11.05 -0.80
CA ALA A 124 12.35 12.13 -1.53
C ALA A 124 11.11 12.60 -0.75
N GLY A 125 10.99 13.91 -0.53
CA GLY A 125 9.84 14.50 0.18
C GLY A 125 8.64 14.81 -0.71
N GLN A 126 8.67 14.29 -1.92
CA GLN A 126 7.78 14.64 -3.00
C GLN A 126 6.51 13.78 -2.92
N GLU A 127 5.35 14.43 -2.80
CA GLU A 127 4.07 13.77 -2.50
C GLU A 127 3.67 12.67 -3.51
N SER A 128 4.07 12.79 -4.78
CA SER A 128 3.75 11.80 -5.81
C SER A 128 4.66 10.57 -5.84
N TYR A 129 5.76 10.52 -5.08
CA TYR A 129 6.58 9.31 -5.00
C TYR A 129 5.97 8.32 -4.02
N HIS A 130 5.01 7.52 -4.44
CA HIS A 130 4.41 6.53 -3.53
C HIS A 130 5.30 5.29 -3.30
N SER A 131 6.36 5.11 -4.10
CA SER A 131 7.27 3.96 -3.96
C SER A 131 8.24 4.04 -2.79
N HIS A 132 8.57 5.24 -2.27
CA HIS A 132 9.63 5.33 -1.25
C HIS A 132 9.22 4.64 0.06
N THR A 133 7.94 4.68 0.44
CA THR A 133 7.41 4.07 1.66
C THR A 133 7.59 2.54 1.70
N TYR A 134 7.82 1.89 0.55
CA TYR A 134 8.16 0.45 0.44
C TYR A 134 9.55 0.10 0.97
N PHE A 135 10.39 1.11 1.23
CA PHE A 135 11.77 0.96 1.72
C PHE A 135 11.91 1.36 3.19
N LEU A 136 10.79 1.61 3.89
CA LEU A 136 10.75 1.71 5.34
C LEU A 136 10.91 0.30 5.95
N THR A 137 11.77 0.14 6.95
CA THR A 137 12.08 -1.17 7.56
C THR A 137 11.96 -1.10 9.09
N GLU A 138 11.62 -2.23 9.73
CA GLU A 138 11.32 -2.32 11.18
C GLU A 138 12.50 -1.87 12.07
N ARG A 139 13.76 -2.14 11.67
CA ARG A 139 14.98 -1.75 12.41
C ARG A 139 15.51 -0.39 11.97
N SER A 140 14.61 0.59 11.95
CA SER A 140 14.90 1.98 11.60
C SER A 140 14.57 2.94 12.74
N ILE A 141 15.40 3.96 12.90
CA ILE A 141 15.07 5.18 13.64
C ILE A 141 14.58 6.22 12.62
N PHE A 142 13.39 6.78 12.83
CA PHE A 142 12.78 7.71 11.88
C PHE A 142 13.02 9.16 12.32
N LEU A 143 13.64 9.96 11.46
CA LEU A 143 13.86 11.39 11.67
C LEU A 143 12.77 12.13 10.90
N LEU A 144 11.82 12.72 11.62
CA LEU A 144 10.79 13.57 11.01
C LEU A 144 11.32 15.00 10.92
N VAL A 145 11.60 15.42 9.69
CA VAL A 145 12.22 16.70 9.36
C VAL A 145 11.18 17.69 8.87
N TRP A 146 11.17 18.89 9.44
CA TRP A 146 10.24 19.97 9.08
C TRP A 146 10.91 21.34 9.18
N LYS A 147 10.33 22.39 8.57
CA LYS A 147 10.93 23.73 8.58
C LYS A 147 10.46 24.55 9.78
N LEU A 148 11.39 25.03 10.60
CA LEU A 148 11.08 25.91 11.71
C LEU A 148 10.67 27.33 11.28
N SER A 149 11.23 27.83 10.17
CA SER A 149 10.91 29.17 9.65
C SER A 149 9.46 29.30 9.13
N ALA A 150 8.79 28.19 8.82
CA ALA A 150 7.37 28.19 8.46
C ALA A 150 6.43 28.56 9.63
N VAL A 151 6.97 28.69 10.85
CA VAL A 151 6.20 28.97 12.09
C VAL A 151 5.99 30.48 12.32
N GLU A 152 6.62 31.36 11.54
CA GLU A 152 6.57 32.81 11.77
C GLU A 152 5.14 33.39 11.82
N GLN A 153 4.17 32.75 11.17
CA GLN A 153 2.76 33.18 11.15
C GLN A 153 1.93 32.65 12.33
N ASP A 154 2.38 31.61 13.05
CA ASP A 154 1.60 30.87 14.07
C ASP A 154 2.30 30.81 15.46
N PHE A 155 3.21 31.76 15.73
CA PHE A 155 4.02 31.78 16.95
C PHE A 155 3.19 31.86 18.25
N GLN A 156 2.04 32.55 18.20
CA GLN A 156 1.17 32.76 19.37
C GLN A 156 0.19 31.60 19.64
N SER A 157 -0.07 30.73 18.65
CA SER A 157 -1.04 29.64 18.74
C SER A 157 -0.30 28.30 18.94
N SER A 158 -0.19 27.53 17.86
CA SER A 158 0.22 26.12 17.80
C SER A 158 1.73 25.89 17.80
N GLY A 159 2.54 26.89 17.45
CA GLY A 159 3.99 26.70 17.25
C GLY A 159 4.34 25.90 15.98
N ILE A 160 3.36 25.61 15.13
CA ILE A 160 3.52 25.00 13.80
C ILE A 160 2.29 25.33 12.96
N ASN A 161 2.49 25.63 11.68
CA ASN A 161 1.37 25.85 10.77
C ASN A 161 0.59 24.56 10.53
N VAL A 162 -0.74 24.66 10.40
CA VAL A 162 -1.66 23.52 10.19
C VAL A 162 -1.20 22.61 9.05
N ARG A 163 -0.73 23.17 7.93
CA ARG A 163 -0.26 22.35 6.79
C ARG A 163 0.97 21.52 7.15
N GLU A 164 1.94 22.11 7.85
CA GLU A 164 3.14 21.38 8.28
C GLU A 164 2.82 20.34 9.37
N GLU A 165 1.84 20.63 10.24
CA GLU A 165 1.34 19.68 11.23
C GLU A 165 0.69 18.46 10.58
N GLU A 166 -0.25 18.65 9.65
CA GLU A 166 -0.88 17.55 8.89
C GLU A 166 0.14 16.73 8.11
N ARG A 167 1.17 17.39 7.57
CA ARG A 167 2.29 16.75 6.87
C ARG A 167 3.07 15.82 7.78
N LEU A 168 3.43 16.28 8.98
CA LEU A 168 4.11 15.45 9.98
C LEU A 168 3.21 14.31 10.46
N GLN A 169 1.92 14.57 10.69
CA GLN A 169 0.94 13.55 11.08
C GLN A 169 0.81 12.45 10.01
N ARG A 170 0.79 12.81 8.72
CA ARG A 170 0.78 11.83 7.61
C ARG A 170 1.99 10.90 7.67
N TRP A 171 3.20 11.43 7.89
CA TRP A 171 4.39 10.58 8.04
C TRP A 171 4.35 9.70 9.28
N ILE A 172 3.84 10.21 10.40
CA ILE A 172 3.62 9.41 11.61
C ILE A 172 2.63 8.28 11.31
N ALA A 173 1.53 8.55 10.62
CA ALA A 173 0.54 7.54 10.27
C ALA A 173 1.14 6.43 9.39
N GLU A 174 1.94 6.79 8.37
CA GLU A 174 2.64 5.81 7.51
C GLU A 174 3.63 4.94 8.29
N VAL A 175 4.42 5.55 9.18
CA VAL A 175 5.36 4.81 10.04
C VAL A 175 4.61 3.93 11.03
N PHE A 176 3.60 4.47 11.72
CA PHE A 176 2.80 3.76 12.70
C PHE A 176 2.07 2.58 12.06
N ALA A 177 1.50 2.76 10.87
CA ALA A 177 0.80 1.71 10.13
C ALA A 177 1.67 0.46 9.96
N LYS A 178 2.97 0.61 9.63
CA LYS A 178 3.89 -0.52 9.43
C LYS A 178 4.59 -0.94 10.72
N TYR A 179 5.00 0.03 11.52
CA TYR A 179 5.91 -0.11 12.66
C TYR A 179 5.42 0.71 13.87
N PRO A 180 4.36 0.26 14.59
CA PRO A 180 3.73 1.02 15.67
C PRO A 180 4.63 1.25 16.91
N HIS A 181 5.79 0.59 16.97
CA HIS A 181 6.79 0.75 18.04
C HIS A 181 8.06 1.45 17.57
N ALA A 182 8.05 2.03 16.37
CA ALA A 182 9.19 2.74 15.83
C ALA A 182 9.62 3.91 16.72
N ARG A 183 10.93 4.14 16.79
CA ARG A 183 11.50 5.32 17.46
C ARG A 183 11.56 6.49 16.49
N ILE A 184 11.07 7.64 16.92
CA ILE A 184 10.95 8.88 16.15
C ILE A 184 11.80 9.98 16.80
N VAL A 185 12.56 10.71 16.00
CA VAL A 185 13.26 11.93 16.38
C VAL A 185 12.71 13.08 15.54
N LEU A 186 12.26 14.15 16.20
CA LEU A 186 11.80 15.36 15.51
C LEU A 186 12.99 16.28 15.24
N VAL A 187 13.09 16.79 14.00
CA VAL A 187 14.16 17.70 13.60
C VAL A 187 13.58 18.90 12.84
N ALA A 188 13.53 20.05 13.51
CA ALA A 188 13.16 21.32 12.91
C ALA A 188 14.39 21.97 12.26
N THR A 189 14.42 22.16 10.96
CA THR A 189 15.53 22.77 10.22
C THR A 189 15.34 24.28 10.05
N HIS A 190 16.30 24.94 9.39
CA HIS A 190 16.28 26.39 9.12
C HIS A 190 16.21 27.24 10.39
N LEU A 191 16.85 26.78 11.47
CA LEU A 191 16.95 27.53 12.71
C LEU A 191 17.55 28.93 12.52
N ASP A 192 18.45 29.10 11.55
CA ASP A 192 19.09 30.37 11.22
C ASP A 192 18.17 31.40 10.55
N GLU A 193 17.02 30.97 10.01
CA GLU A 193 16.03 31.86 9.41
C GLU A 193 15.02 32.40 10.43
N LEU A 194 14.92 31.77 11.61
CA LEU A 194 13.95 32.17 12.62
C LEU A 194 14.36 33.51 13.25
N ARG A 195 13.51 34.53 13.10
CA ARG A 195 13.75 35.89 13.65
C ARG A 195 13.75 35.98 15.18
N VAL A 196 13.38 34.91 15.86
CA VAL A 196 13.24 34.86 17.32
C VAL A 196 14.60 34.74 17.99
N GLN A 197 14.96 35.72 18.82
CA GLN A 197 16.34 35.86 19.35
C GLN A 197 16.63 35.08 20.64
N GLY A 198 16.08 33.87 20.84
CA GLY A 198 16.35 33.16 22.10
C GLY A 198 16.09 31.66 22.09
N GLN A 199 17.05 30.92 22.66
CA GLN A 199 17.00 29.46 22.82
C GLN A 199 15.72 28.99 23.53
N ARG A 200 15.26 29.69 24.57
CA ARG A 200 14.04 29.34 25.32
C ARG A 200 12.78 29.39 24.46
N SER A 201 12.70 30.34 23.53
CA SER A 201 11.55 30.48 22.64
C SER A 201 11.50 29.35 21.62
N VAL A 202 12.68 28.95 21.10
CA VAL A 202 12.80 27.77 20.22
C VAL A 202 12.42 26.50 20.98
N GLU A 203 12.94 26.29 22.20
CA GLU A 203 12.57 25.16 23.05
C GLU A 203 11.05 25.11 23.30
N MET A 204 10.40 26.25 23.52
CA MET A 204 8.94 26.32 23.69
C MET A 204 8.18 25.88 22.43
N ILE A 205 8.62 26.32 21.24
CA ILE A 205 8.04 25.88 19.96
C ILE A 205 8.17 24.36 19.83
N LEU A 206 9.39 23.84 20.01
CA LEU A 206 9.68 22.41 19.89
C LEU A 206 8.80 21.59 20.85
N ASN A 207 8.68 22.00 22.11
CA ASN A 207 7.83 21.32 23.09
C ASN A 207 6.34 21.35 22.73
N LYS A 208 5.82 22.47 22.19
CA LYS A 208 4.43 22.57 21.71
C LYS A 208 4.17 21.58 20.56
N VAL A 209 5.05 21.55 19.57
CA VAL A 209 4.95 20.63 18.42
C VAL A 209 5.02 19.18 18.87
N GLU A 210 5.98 18.85 19.75
CA GLU A 210 6.07 17.51 20.30
C GLU A 210 4.82 17.10 21.08
N GLY A 211 4.24 17.99 21.89
CA GLY A 211 3.00 17.72 22.61
C GLY A 211 1.83 17.37 21.68
N LYS A 212 1.68 18.11 20.57
CA LYS A 212 0.67 17.84 19.54
C LYS A 212 0.88 16.48 18.87
N LEU A 213 2.10 16.19 18.44
CA LEU A 213 2.41 14.94 17.76
C LEU A 213 2.33 13.73 18.70
N ARG A 214 2.67 13.90 19.98
CA ARG A 214 2.44 12.87 21.01
C ARG A 214 0.95 12.59 21.17
N SER A 215 0.12 13.63 21.30
CA SER A 215 -1.34 13.48 21.37
C SER A 215 -1.88 12.70 20.17
N TYR A 216 -1.44 13.05 18.96
CA TYR A 216 -1.84 12.33 17.75
C TYR A 216 -1.43 10.85 17.75
N ILE A 217 -0.22 10.53 18.21
CA ILE A 217 0.23 9.13 18.36
C ILE A 217 -0.62 8.39 19.41
N ASP A 218 -0.92 9.05 20.53
CA ASP A 218 -1.77 8.48 21.57
C ASP A 218 -3.20 8.23 21.06
N ASP A 219 -3.74 9.12 20.22
CA ASP A 219 -5.03 8.94 19.55
C ASP A 219 -5.00 7.74 18.58
N LEU A 220 -3.92 7.56 17.80
CA LEU A 220 -3.75 6.38 16.94
C LEU A 220 -3.68 5.07 17.74
N ILE A 221 -2.99 5.07 18.89
CA ILE A 221 -2.91 3.92 19.79
C ILE A 221 -4.28 3.64 20.41
N ALA A 222 -4.98 4.66 20.87
CA ALA A 222 -6.32 4.55 21.44
C ALA A 222 -7.32 3.99 20.41
N ALA A 223 -7.29 4.54 19.19
CA ALA A 223 -8.10 4.05 18.07
C ALA A 223 -7.75 2.59 17.73
N SER A 224 -6.46 2.24 17.65
CA SER A 224 -6.01 0.86 17.44
C SER A 224 -6.55 -0.09 18.50
N ASN A 225 -6.51 0.30 19.79
CA ASN A 225 -7.00 -0.53 20.88
C ASN A 225 -8.53 -0.64 20.91
N ALA A 226 -9.25 0.41 20.52
CA ALA A 226 -10.71 0.40 20.41
C ALA A 226 -11.19 -0.43 19.21
N THR A 227 -10.40 -0.49 18.14
CA THR A 227 -10.67 -1.30 16.95
C THR A 227 -10.24 -2.76 17.12
N ALA A 228 -9.21 -3.03 17.93
CA ALA A 228 -8.84 -4.41 18.29
C ALA A 228 -9.92 -5.03 19.19
N ALA A 229 -10.64 -6.04 18.70
CA ALA A 229 -11.71 -6.71 19.46
C ALA A 229 -11.23 -7.18 20.85
N PRO A 230 -12.06 -7.09 21.91
CA PRO A 230 -11.75 -7.76 23.16
C PRO A 230 -11.80 -9.27 22.93
N THR A 231 -10.64 -9.94 22.96
CA THR A 231 -10.56 -11.41 22.91
C THR A 231 -11.42 -12.01 24.03
N PRO A 232 -12.44 -12.83 23.71
CA PRO A 232 -13.19 -13.56 24.74
C PRO A 232 -12.30 -14.71 25.21
N GLY A 233 -11.64 -14.54 26.37
CA GLY A 233 -10.83 -15.61 26.95
C GLY A 233 -9.79 -15.19 27.99
N THR A 234 -9.48 -13.90 28.12
CA THR A 234 -8.59 -13.44 29.19
C THR A 234 -9.45 -12.95 30.35
N PRO A 235 -9.48 -13.62 31.52
CA PRO A 235 -10.21 -13.09 32.65
C PRO A 235 -9.60 -11.75 33.01
N ALA A 236 -10.44 -10.72 33.03
CA ALA A 236 -10.10 -9.45 33.65
C ALA A 236 -9.61 -9.75 35.07
N LEU A 237 -8.36 -9.43 35.37
CA LEU A 237 -7.85 -9.38 36.73
C LEU A 237 -8.58 -8.23 37.43
N THR A 238 -9.81 -8.48 37.85
CA THR A 238 -10.51 -7.70 38.85
C THR A 238 -9.84 -7.99 40.17
N SER A 239 -9.15 -6.98 40.69
CA SER A 239 -8.64 -6.94 42.04
C SER A 239 -9.78 -7.14 43.03
N SER A 240 -9.98 -8.38 43.46
CA SER A 240 -10.73 -8.70 44.67
C SER A 240 -9.78 -9.44 45.61
N SER A 241 -9.53 -8.79 46.74
CA SER A 241 -8.76 -9.31 47.85
C SER A 241 -9.49 -10.52 48.45
N THR A 242 -8.89 -11.70 48.33
CA THR A 242 -9.17 -12.79 49.27
C THR A 242 -7.89 -13.58 49.51
N THR A 243 -7.48 -13.56 50.77
CA THR A 243 -6.27 -14.16 51.32
C THR A 243 -6.37 -15.68 51.37
N VAL A 244 -5.51 -16.42 50.67
CA VAL A 244 -4.94 -17.71 51.16
C VAL A 244 -3.56 -17.97 50.53
N GLY A 245 -2.52 -17.95 51.36
CA GLY A 245 -1.36 -18.87 51.41
C GLY A 245 -0.56 -19.26 50.16
N GLY A 246 0.65 -18.69 50.04
CA GLY A 246 1.90 -19.46 49.94
C GLY A 246 2.47 -19.80 48.56
N ALA A 247 3.33 -18.93 48.02
CA ALA A 247 4.61 -19.27 47.35
C ALA A 247 5.37 -17.98 46.97
N SER A 248 6.71 -18.03 47.09
CA SER A 248 7.67 -16.92 47.03
C SER A 248 7.52 -15.97 45.82
N SER A 249 7.22 -14.70 46.11
CA SER A 249 7.18 -13.59 45.16
C SER A 249 8.59 -13.06 44.83
N PRO A 250 8.87 -12.65 43.58
CA PRO A 250 10.03 -11.81 43.28
C PRO A 250 9.91 -10.46 44.02
N SER A 251 11.03 -9.85 44.39
CA SER A 251 11.03 -8.62 45.20
C SER A 251 10.25 -7.50 44.50
N LYS A 252 9.47 -6.73 45.28
CA LYS A 252 8.68 -5.59 44.78
C LYS A 252 9.52 -4.59 43.99
N GLU A 253 10.81 -4.48 44.28
CA GLU A 253 11.76 -3.64 43.54
C GLU A 253 12.05 -4.15 42.12
N GLN A 254 12.17 -5.46 41.88
CA GLN A 254 12.39 -6.01 40.53
C GLN A 254 11.15 -5.86 39.64
N THR A 255 9.96 -5.97 40.23
CA THR A 255 8.69 -5.79 39.49
C THR A 255 8.44 -4.31 39.18
N LEU A 256 8.79 -3.40 40.11
CA LEU A 256 8.73 -1.95 39.89
C LEU A 256 9.79 -1.47 38.89
N LEU A 257 11.00 -2.04 38.88
CA LEU A 257 12.03 -1.77 37.88
C LEU A 257 11.63 -2.29 36.50
N HIS A 258 11.00 -3.47 36.40
CA HIS A 258 10.50 -4.01 35.13
C HIS A 258 9.30 -3.23 34.57
N LEU A 259 8.39 -2.77 35.45
CA LEU A 259 7.26 -1.90 35.09
C LEU A 259 7.72 -0.46 34.78
N ALA A 260 8.78 0.04 35.42
CA ALA A 260 9.40 1.33 35.10
C ALA A 260 10.19 1.27 33.78
N GLN A 261 10.94 0.20 33.53
CA GLN A 261 11.59 -0.07 32.23
C GLN A 261 10.57 -0.25 31.10
N MET A 262 9.42 -0.87 31.36
CA MET A 262 8.29 -0.97 30.42
C MET A 262 7.58 0.39 30.17
N ARG A 263 7.66 1.34 31.11
CA ARG A 263 7.14 2.71 30.94
C ARG A 263 8.11 3.60 30.15
N ASP A 264 9.42 3.40 30.28
CA ASP A 264 10.42 4.18 29.53
C ASP A 264 10.66 3.65 28.10
N ALA A 265 10.49 2.34 27.88
CA ALA A 265 10.56 1.69 26.56
C ALA A 265 9.39 2.02 25.60
N ARG A 266 8.44 2.88 26.01
CA ARG A 266 7.25 3.29 25.23
C ARG A 266 7.32 4.72 24.68
N ARG A 267 8.45 5.41 24.79
CA ARG A 267 8.61 6.73 24.16
C ARG A 267 8.82 6.55 22.65
N VAL A 268 7.72 6.64 21.88
CA VAL A 268 7.78 6.68 20.41
C VAL A 268 8.65 7.85 19.97
N ILE A 269 8.38 9.07 20.47
CA ILE A 269 9.25 10.23 20.26
C ILE A 269 10.37 10.20 21.30
N VAL A 270 11.61 10.01 20.86
CA VAL A 270 12.80 9.88 21.74
C VAL A 270 13.64 11.16 21.82
N GLY A 271 13.53 12.07 20.84
CA GLY A 271 14.25 13.34 20.84
C GLY A 271 13.62 14.40 19.93
N ASN A 272 13.94 15.66 20.20
CA ASN A 272 13.38 16.82 19.50
C ASN A 272 14.40 17.96 19.43
N PHE A 273 14.76 18.35 18.21
CA PHE A 273 15.88 19.25 17.94
C PHE A 273 15.49 20.32 16.92
N ALA A 274 15.97 21.54 17.11
CA ALA A 274 16.10 22.53 16.05
C ALA A 274 17.55 22.56 15.56
N VAL A 275 17.76 22.66 14.25
CA VAL A 275 19.07 22.62 13.61
C VAL A 275 19.19 23.71 12.55
N SER A 276 20.36 24.32 12.47
CA SER A 276 20.75 25.11 11.31
C SER A 276 21.79 24.35 10.52
N CYS A 277 21.48 23.97 9.29
CA CYS A 277 22.46 23.37 8.38
C CYS A 277 23.51 24.40 7.92
N LYS A 278 23.18 25.70 7.97
CA LYS A 278 24.06 26.81 7.60
C LYS A 278 25.08 27.13 8.69
N THR A 279 24.62 27.35 9.92
CA THR A 279 25.50 27.68 11.05
C THR A 279 26.03 26.43 11.75
N ARG A 280 25.53 25.25 11.40
CA ARG A 280 25.88 23.94 11.98
C ARG A 280 25.54 23.81 13.46
N LEU A 281 24.70 24.68 14.02
CA LEU A 281 24.30 24.68 15.42
C LEU A 281 22.99 23.91 15.64
N ILE A 282 22.83 23.37 16.85
CA ILE A 282 21.61 22.69 17.29
C ILE A 282 21.05 23.31 18.58
N ILE A 283 19.74 23.23 18.76
CA ILE A 283 19.03 23.48 20.01
C ILE A 283 18.21 22.22 20.29
N ALA A 284 18.34 21.65 21.47
CA ALA A 284 17.59 20.47 21.88
C ALA A 284 16.49 20.85 22.89
N ALA A 285 15.30 20.27 22.71
CA ALA A 285 14.19 20.42 23.64
C ALA A 285 14.20 19.31 24.71
N GLY A 286 13.66 19.63 25.89
CA GLY A 286 13.55 18.71 27.02
C GLY A 286 14.76 18.74 27.97
N ASN A 287 14.47 18.56 29.27
CA ASN A 287 15.48 18.70 30.33
C ASN A 287 16.68 17.74 30.17
N ALA A 288 16.45 16.52 29.68
CA ALA A 288 17.51 15.52 29.50
C ALA A 288 18.49 15.88 28.36
N LEU A 289 18.00 16.55 27.30
CA LEU A 289 18.79 16.85 26.10
C LEU A 289 19.34 18.27 26.08
N ARG A 290 18.96 19.13 27.05
CA ARG A 290 19.33 20.55 27.09
C ARG A 290 20.84 20.82 27.05
N HIS A 291 21.65 19.88 27.53
CA HIS A 291 23.12 19.95 27.47
C HIS A 291 23.68 19.88 26.03
N LEU A 292 22.88 19.44 25.06
CA LEU A 292 23.21 19.40 23.64
C LEU A 292 22.92 20.74 22.93
N SER A 293 22.12 21.62 23.54
CA SER A 293 21.83 22.94 22.96
C SER A 293 23.09 23.79 22.86
N GLY A 294 23.29 24.45 21.71
CA GLY A 294 24.49 25.21 21.39
C GLY A 294 25.64 24.37 20.84
N GLN A 295 25.54 23.03 20.83
CA GLN A 295 26.54 22.18 20.18
C GLN A 295 26.44 22.24 18.65
N LYS A 296 27.44 21.66 17.99
CA LYS A 296 27.42 21.42 16.54
C LYS A 296 26.48 20.27 16.17
N ILE A 297 26.10 20.18 14.90
CA ILE A 297 25.33 19.04 14.32
C ILE A 297 25.98 17.67 14.62
N SER A 298 27.29 17.60 14.82
CA SER A 298 27.97 16.37 15.26
C SER A 298 27.49 15.87 16.64
N GLY A 299 27.02 16.76 17.52
CA GLY A 299 26.36 16.41 18.78
C GLY A 299 25.05 15.66 18.55
N LEU A 300 24.21 16.12 17.60
CA LEU A 300 23.00 15.41 17.18
C LEU A 300 23.34 14.04 16.60
N LEU A 301 24.36 13.94 15.73
CA LEU A 301 24.78 12.67 15.16
C LEU A 301 25.24 11.67 16.24
N LYS A 302 26.03 12.12 17.23
CA LYS A 302 26.42 11.29 18.39
C LYS A 302 25.21 10.82 19.19
N TYR A 303 24.25 11.71 19.44
CA TYR A 303 22.99 11.36 20.10
C TYR A 303 22.23 10.26 19.34
N LEU A 304 22.09 10.38 18.02
CA LEU A 304 21.49 9.34 17.20
C LEU A 304 22.23 8.00 17.30
N GLY A 305 23.56 8.03 17.46
CA GLY A 305 24.37 6.85 17.78
C GLY A 305 24.00 6.16 19.07
N MET A 306 23.80 6.94 20.14
CA MET A 306 23.36 6.42 21.43
C MET A 306 21.98 5.77 21.30
N VAL A 307 21.04 6.42 20.62
CA VAL A 307 19.69 5.88 20.35
C VAL A 307 19.76 4.57 19.55
N VAL A 308 20.61 4.52 18.52
CA VAL A 308 20.82 3.31 17.71
C VAL A 308 21.40 2.18 18.53
N LYS A 309 22.40 2.46 19.36
CA LYS A 309 23.01 1.47 20.25
C LYS A 309 21.94 0.88 21.17
N GLU A 310 21.21 1.74 21.88
CA GLU A 310 20.12 1.33 22.77
C GLU A 310 19.04 0.49 22.05
N ASP A 311 18.64 0.91 20.86
CA ASP A 311 17.65 0.19 20.03
C ASP A 311 18.16 -1.18 19.54
N CYS A 312 19.48 -1.32 19.30
CA CYS A 312 20.08 -2.62 19.00
C CYS A 312 20.02 -3.57 20.20
N PHE A 313 20.26 -3.07 21.41
CA PHE A 313 20.17 -3.88 22.63
C PHE A 313 18.73 -4.35 22.89
N ALA A 314 17.74 -3.56 22.48
CA ALA A 314 16.31 -3.86 22.60
C ALA A 314 15.72 -4.68 21.43
N ASP A 315 16.53 -5.16 20.47
CA ASP A 315 16.05 -5.96 19.34
C ASP A 315 15.37 -7.25 19.82
N ARG A 316 14.14 -7.48 19.34
CA ARG A 316 13.33 -8.65 19.75
C ARG A 316 13.89 -9.97 19.24
N GLU A 317 14.54 -9.97 18.08
CA GLU A 317 15.10 -11.18 17.47
C GLU A 317 16.59 -11.35 17.77
N TYR A 318 17.30 -10.26 18.05
CA TYR A 318 18.74 -10.23 18.35
C TYR A 318 19.03 -9.49 19.66
N PRO A 319 18.56 -10.01 20.80
CA PRO A 319 18.71 -9.33 22.09
C PRO A 319 20.17 -9.05 22.42
N ALA A 320 20.41 -7.94 23.13
CA ALA A 320 21.76 -7.46 23.46
C ALA A 320 22.67 -7.22 22.23
N ALA A 321 22.05 -6.99 21.06
CA ALA A 321 22.72 -6.82 19.76
C ALA A 321 23.57 -8.02 19.33
N VAL A 322 23.31 -9.23 19.84
CA VAL A 322 24.11 -10.43 19.54
C VAL A 322 23.58 -11.12 18.29
N VAL A 323 24.39 -11.12 17.23
CA VAL A 323 24.12 -11.83 15.97
C VAL A 323 24.86 -13.18 15.98
N PRO A 324 24.16 -14.32 15.77
CA PRO A 324 24.80 -15.63 15.68
C PRO A 324 25.87 -15.68 14.60
N GLY A 325 27.00 -16.33 14.88
CA GLY A 325 28.14 -16.34 13.95
C GLY A 325 27.79 -16.90 12.56
N ARG A 326 26.87 -17.87 12.47
CA ARG A 326 26.38 -18.39 11.19
C ARG A 326 25.57 -17.37 10.38
N HIS A 327 24.85 -16.47 11.06
CA HIS A 327 24.15 -15.37 10.38
C HIS A 327 25.15 -14.37 9.82
N VAL A 328 26.16 -14.00 10.62
CA VAL A 328 27.27 -13.14 10.15
C VAL A 328 27.95 -13.78 8.94
N LYS A 329 28.25 -15.08 8.99
CA LYS A 329 28.88 -15.79 7.88
C LYS A 329 28.00 -15.85 6.63
N LEU A 330 26.69 -16.01 6.77
CA LEU A 330 25.76 -15.95 5.63
C LEU A 330 25.80 -14.57 4.97
N ILE A 331 25.77 -13.50 5.78
CA ILE A 331 25.83 -12.12 5.31
C ILE A 331 27.14 -11.87 4.55
N GLU A 332 28.28 -12.23 5.14
CA GLU A 332 29.59 -12.13 4.48
C GLU A 332 29.61 -12.89 3.15
N SER A 333 29.08 -14.12 3.13
CA SER A 333 29.07 -14.97 1.93
C SER A 333 28.22 -14.36 0.80
N LEU A 334 27.12 -13.69 1.16
CA LEU A 334 26.26 -12.99 0.20
C LEU A 334 26.92 -11.70 -0.31
N GLU A 335 27.61 -10.95 0.55
CA GLU A 335 28.40 -9.79 0.11
C GLU A 335 29.58 -10.20 -0.78
N ASP A 336 30.27 -11.31 -0.47
CA ASP A 336 31.31 -11.89 -1.33
C ASP A 336 30.78 -12.30 -2.69
N MET A 337 29.57 -12.87 -2.73
CA MET A 337 28.90 -13.21 -3.98
C MET A 337 28.59 -11.96 -4.81
N LYS A 338 28.07 -10.90 -4.18
CA LYS A 338 27.85 -9.61 -4.85
C LYS A 338 29.14 -8.98 -5.39
N ARG A 339 30.25 -9.10 -4.65
CA ARG A 339 31.57 -8.64 -5.13
C ARG A 339 32.03 -9.41 -6.37
N ARG A 340 31.83 -10.73 -6.39
CA ARG A 340 32.19 -11.60 -7.52
C ARG A 340 31.26 -11.43 -8.73
N HIS A 341 30.00 -11.12 -8.49
CA HIS A 341 28.97 -10.96 -9.52
C HIS A 341 28.26 -9.60 -9.36
N PRO A 342 28.95 -8.48 -9.65
CA PRO A 342 28.43 -7.14 -9.38
C PRO A 342 27.18 -6.77 -10.19
N PHE A 343 26.94 -7.46 -11.30
CA PHE A 343 25.79 -7.25 -12.19
C PHE A 343 24.61 -8.19 -11.90
N LYS A 344 24.70 -9.05 -10.87
CA LYS A 344 23.62 -9.97 -10.53
C LYS A 344 22.55 -9.24 -9.70
N LEU A 345 21.46 -8.83 -10.33
CA LEU A 345 20.35 -8.13 -9.65
C LEU A 345 19.51 -9.03 -8.76
N LEU A 346 19.20 -10.23 -9.25
CA LEU A 346 18.22 -11.13 -8.65
C LEU A 346 18.87 -12.45 -8.23
N MET A 347 18.37 -12.99 -7.13
CA MET A 347 18.76 -14.30 -6.61
C MET A 347 17.50 -15.16 -6.43
N ARG A 348 17.53 -16.39 -6.93
CA ARG A 348 16.45 -17.35 -6.67
C ARG A 348 16.47 -17.78 -5.20
N LEU A 349 15.29 -17.99 -4.62
CA LEU A 349 15.18 -18.45 -3.23
C LEU A 349 16.01 -19.71 -2.93
N GLY A 350 16.03 -20.66 -3.86
CA GLY A 350 16.81 -21.90 -3.71
C GLY A 350 18.32 -21.68 -3.57
N GLU A 351 18.88 -20.66 -4.23
CA GLU A 351 20.29 -20.30 -4.08
C GLU A 351 20.57 -19.74 -2.68
N PHE A 352 19.68 -18.85 -2.19
CA PHE A 352 19.79 -18.28 -0.85
C PHE A 352 19.67 -19.36 0.23
N VAL A 353 18.72 -20.29 0.07
CA VAL A 353 18.55 -21.46 0.93
C VAL A 353 19.81 -22.32 0.94
N GLN A 354 20.40 -22.61 -0.22
CA GLN A 354 21.64 -23.39 -0.29
C GLN A 354 22.78 -22.70 0.45
N MET A 355 22.94 -21.37 0.30
CA MET A 355 23.95 -20.62 1.04
C MET A 355 23.75 -20.70 2.56
N ALA A 356 22.49 -20.66 3.01
CA ALA A 356 22.14 -20.78 4.42
C ALA A 356 22.46 -22.17 4.98
N VAL A 357 22.10 -23.24 4.26
CA VAL A 357 22.41 -24.61 4.68
C VAL A 357 23.93 -24.84 4.76
N ASN A 358 24.71 -24.27 3.83
CA ASN A 358 26.17 -24.38 3.84
C ASN A 358 26.84 -23.75 5.09
N VAL A 359 26.17 -22.82 5.77
CA VAL A 359 26.65 -22.23 7.04
C VAL A 359 25.98 -22.83 8.28
N GLY A 360 25.18 -23.89 8.12
CA GLY A 360 24.51 -24.61 9.22
C GLY A 360 23.21 -23.96 9.70
N ILE A 361 22.46 -23.30 8.82
CA ILE A 361 21.08 -22.86 9.09
C ILE A 361 20.12 -23.89 8.49
N GLU A 362 19.37 -24.57 9.35
CA GLU A 362 18.50 -25.71 8.97
C GLU A 362 17.00 -25.40 9.15
N SER A 363 16.67 -24.31 9.86
CA SER A 363 15.30 -23.91 10.14
C SER A 363 14.87 -22.76 9.26
N GLU A 364 13.67 -22.86 8.68
CA GLU A 364 13.07 -21.78 7.90
C GLU A 364 12.83 -20.53 8.75
N ARG A 365 12.41 -20.70 10.01
CA ARG A 365 12.22 -19.59 10.96
C ARG A 365 13.53 -18.83 11.19
N GLU A 366 14.64 -19.56 11.28
CA GLU A 366 15.96 -18.97 11.46
C GLU A 366 16.46 -18.28 10.18
N LEU A 367 16.28 -18.91 9.01
CA LEU A 367 16.61 -18.26 7.74
C LEU A 367 15.81 -16.97 7.54
N LEU A 368 14.52 -16.99 7.86
CA LEU A 368 13.66 -15.81 7.76
C LEU A 368 14.11 -14.71 8.73
N GLN A 369 14.57 -15.07 9.93
CA GLN A 369 15.13 -14.13 10.91
C GLN A 369 16.39 -13.40 10.38
N VAL A 370 17.34 -14.12 9.77
CA VAL A 370 18.53 -13.47 9.17
C VAL A 370 18.17 -12.73 7.87
N ALA A 371 17.25 -13.24 7.06
CA ALA A 371 16.78 -12.56 5.86
C ALA A 371 16.10 -11.22 6.18
N ARG A 372 15.27 -11.16 7.24
CA ARG A 372 14.69 -9.90 7.75
C ARG A 372 15.74 -8.94 8.28
N LEU A 373 16.80 -9.44 8.93
CA LEU A 373 17.92 -8.62 9.37
C LEU A 373 18.63 -7.99 8.15
N MET A 374 18.97 -8.79 7.15
CA MET A 374 19.57 -8.35 5.89
C MET A 374 18.67 -7.37 5.13
N HIS A 375 17.35 -7.60 5.15
CA HIS A 375 16.38 -6.69 4.57
C HIS A 375 16.38 -5.33 5.27
N SER A 376 16.39 -5.33 6.60
CA SER A 376 16.39 -4.10 7.38
C SER A 376 17.68 -3.29 7.24
N TRP A 377 18.79 -3.96 6.92
CA TRP A 377 20.10 -3.35 6.66
C TRP A 377 20.33 -2.97 5.19
N ASP A 378 19.29 -2.98 4.35
CA ASP A 378 19.36 -2.70 2.91
C ASP A 378 20.38 -3.60 2.17
N ILE A 379 20.65 -4.80 2.68
CA ILE A 379 21.51 -5.80 2.03
C ILE A 379 20.69 -6.56 0.98
N ILE A 380 19.46 -6.95 1.27
CA ILE A 380 18.57 -7.60 0.29
C ILE A 380 17.18 -6.97 0.34
N TYR A 381 16.38 -7.15 -0.70
CA TYR A 381 14.97 -6.80 -0.66
C TYR A 381 14.13 -8.07 -0.70
N LEU A 382 13.20 -8.18 0.25
CA LEU A 382 12.18 -9.22 0.29
C LEU A 382 10.83 -8.55 0.00
N PHE A 383 10.09 -9.08 -0.98
CA PHE A 383 8.72 -8.64 -1.26
C PHE A 383 7.77 -9.04 -0.14
N ASN A 384 8.00 -10.20 0.49
CA ASN A 384 7.31 -10.65 1.69
C ASN A 384 8.29 -10.89 2.85
N GLN A 385 8.21 -10.08 3.90
CA GLN A 385 9.09 -10.19 5.08
C GLN A 385 8.59 -11.21 6.13
N TYR A 386 7.44 -11.83 5.89
CA TYR A 386 6.75 -12.73 6.84
C TYR A 386 6.73 -14.19 6.39
N SER A 387 6.89 -14.44 5.09
CA SER A 387 6.96 -15.78 4.50
C SER A 387 8.11 -15.80 3.49
N LEU A 388 9.11 -16.64 3.71
CA LEU A 388 10.20 -16.80 2.74
C LEU A 388 9.73 -17.49 1.47
N GLU A 389 8.86 -18.48 1.59
CA GLU A 389 8.34 -19.26 0.46
C GLU A 389 7.60 -18.38 -0.57
N ASP A 390 7.00 -17.28 -0.12
CA ASP A 390 6.32 -16.30 -0.98
C ASP A 390 7.30 -15.41 -1.77
N ASN A 391 8.61 -15.49 -1.51
CA ASN A 391 9.64 -14.76 -2.26
C ASN A 391 10.36 -15.69 -3.23
N LEU A 392 9.82 -15.89 -4.43
CA LEU A 392 10.51 -16.69 -5.47
C LEU A 392 11.87 -16.10 -5.86
N LEU A 393 11.97 -14.76 -5.84
CA LEU A 393 13.15 -13.99 -6.14
C LEU A 393 13.46 -13.00 -5.02
N ILE A 394 14.75 -12.82 -4.75
CA ILE A 394 15.29 -11.86 -3.79
C ILE A 394 16.09 -10.83 -4.57
N VAL A 395 15.83 -9.54 -4.36
CA VAL A 395 16.60 -8.48 -5.00
C VAL A 395 17.86 -8.21 -4.19
N LEU A 396 19.01 -8.25 -4.85
CA LEU A 396 20.31 -8.12 -4.20
C LEU A 396 20.70 -6.66 -3.95
N TYR A 397 20.12 -5.71 -4.69
CA TYR A 397 20.47 -4.29 -4.59
C TYR A 397 19.23 -3.43 -4.32
N PRO A 398 18.78 -3.28 -3.06
CA PRO A 398 17.61 -2.47 -2.70
C PRO A 398 17.71 -1.02 -3.18
N ARG A 399 18.92 -0.44 -3.18
CA ARG A 399 19.16 0.93 -3.69
C ARG A 399 18.85 1.07 -5.18
N TRP A 400 19.17 0.05 -5.98
CA TRP A 400 18.84 0.04 -7.40
C TRP A 400 17.32 -0.09 -7.59
N LEU A 401 16.69 -1.03 -6.88
CA LEU A 401 15.23 -1.23 -6.94
C LEU A 401 14.48 0.06 -6.57
N ASN A 402 14.98 0.77 -5.56
CA ASN A 402 14.43 2.06 -5.17
C ASN A 402 14.48 3.07 -6.32
N ARG A 403 15.65 3.28 -6.94
CA ARG A 403 15.80 4.21 -8.08
C ARG A 403 14.91 3.81 -9.26
N MET A 404 14.85 2.52 -9.57
CA MET A 404 13.97 1.98 -10.63
C MET A 404 12.50 2.28 -10.32
N SER A 405 12.03 1.97 -9.12
CA SER A 405 10.65 2.24 -8.70
C SER A 405 10.31 3.72 -8.57
N ALA A 406 11.32 4.56 -8.30
CA ALA A 406 11.19 6.00 -8.26
C ALA A 406 11.00 6.58 -9.67
N SER A 407 11.68 6.01 -10.68
CA SER A 407 11.47 6.42 -12.09
C SER A 407 10.01 6.37 -12.50
N LEU A 408 9.21 5.40 -12.04
CA LEU A 408 7.78 5.34 -12.35
C LEU A 408 7.03 6.65 -12.03
N PHE A 409 7.41 7.33 -10.94
CA PHE A 409 6.75 8.54 -10.45
C PHE A 409 7.47 9.83 -10.86
N SER A 410 8.62 9.70 -11.49
CA SER A 410 9.49 10.82 -11.79
C SER A 410 8.86 11.79 -12.80
N TYR A 411 8.01 11.29 -13.70
CA TYR A 411 7.25 12.13 -14.64
C TYR A 411 6.08 12.87 -14.02
N ALA A 412 5.45 12.35 -12.96
CA ALA A 412 4.40 13.07 -12.24
C ALA A 412 4.92 14.43 -11.71
N HIS A 413 6.23 14.48 -11.40
CA HIS A 413 6.93 15.72 -11.07
C HIS A 413 7.23 16.58 -12.28
N LEU A 414 7.79 16.03 -13.36
CA LEU A 414 8.11 16.80 -14.57
C LEU A 414 6.89 17.52 -15.16
N LEU A 415 5.70 16.91 -15.08
CA LEU A 415 4.45 17.53 -15.53
C LEU A 415 4.00 18.71 -14.66
N ARG A 416 4.40 18.73 -13.38
CA ARG A 416 4.12 19.81 -12.42
C ARG A 416 5.25 20.83 -12.34
N THR A 417 6.45 20.52 -12.85
CA THR A 417 7.61 21.40 -12.84
C THR A 417 7.70 22.22 -14.14
N PRO A 418 7.70 23.57 -14.06
CA PRO A 418 7.94 24.46 -15.18
C PRO A 418 9.21 24.10 -15.97
N LEU A 419 9.16 24.24 -17.30
CA LEU A 419 10.23 23.82 -18.23
C LEU A 419 11.63 24.29 -17.79
N HIS A 420 11.75 25.54 -17.34
CA HIS A 420 13.02 26.16 -16.92
C HIS A 420 13.61 25.58 -15.61
N MET A 421 12.83 24.83 -14.82
CA MET A 421 13.29 24.20 -13.57
C MET A 421 13.56 22.70 -13.73
N ARG A 422 13.26 22.09 -14.89
CA ARG A 422 13.40 20.64 -15.10
C ARG A 422 14.86 20.16 -15.06
N SER A 423 15.81 21.00 -15.48
CA SER A 423 17.26 20.71 -15.43
C SER A 423 17.81 20.59 -14.01
N MET A 424 17.07 21.03 -12.99
CA MET A 424 17.48 20.96 -11.59
C MET A 424 17.07 19.65 -10.90
N ILE A 425 16.34 18.76 -11.59
CA ILE A 425 15.93 17.45 -11.03
C ILE A 425 16.92 16.37 -11.47
N GLY A 426 17.73 15.91 -10.52
CA GLY A 426 18.81 14.95 -10.78
C GLY A 426 18.31 13.64 -11.38
N GLY A 427 18.81 13.28 -12.55
CA GLY A 427 18.51 12.01 -13.22
C GLY A 427 17.30 12.02 -14.14
N LEU A 428 16.62 13.17 -14.32
CA LEU A 428 15.37 13.30 -15.09
C LEU A 428 15.43 14.40 -16.17
N GLU A 429 16.62 14.62 -16.72
CA GLU A 429 16.90 15.57 -17.81
C GLU A 429 16.31 15.03 -19.15
N TYR A 430 14.99 14.84 -19.22
CA TYR A 430 14.34 14.42 -20.46
C TYR A 430 13.97 15.64 -21.29
N LEU A 431 14.56 15.76 -22.49
CA LEU A 431 13.99 16.57 -23.56
C LEU A 431 12.75 15.81 -24.05
N VAL A 432 11.56 16.34 -23.79
CA VAL A 432 10.30 15.70 -24.16
C VAL A 432 10.05 15.93 -25.66
N SER A 433 10.23 14.88 -26.46
CA SER A 433 9.75 14.79 -27.84
C SER A 433 8.21 14.77 -27.89
N ASN A 434 7.64 15.03 -29.07
CA ASN A 434 6.18 15.00 -29.24
C ASN A 434 5.57 13.61 -28.96
N ALA A 435 6.29 12.52 -29.24
CA ALA A 435 5.87 11.16 -28.93
C ALA A 435 5.83 10.92 -27.41
N GLU A 436 6.85 11.41 -26.68
CA GLU A 436 6.88 11.35 -25.22
C GLU A 436 5.77 12.21 -24.60
N MET A 437 5.36 13.31 -25.24
CA MET A 437 4.26 14.14 -24.76
C MET A 437 2.89 13.43 -24.86
N ALA A 438 2.67 12.62 -25.91
CA ALA A 438 1.48 11.79 -26.04
C ALA A 438 1.44 10.66 -24.99
N ASP A 439 2.58 9.98 -24.78
CA ASP A 439 2.73 8.96 -23.74
C ASP A 439 2.50 9.52 -22.33
N MET A 440 2.95 10.76 -22.09
CA MET A 440 2.72 11.46 -20.83
C MET A 440 1.24 11.76 -20.56
N CYS A 441 0.41 11.93 -21.61
CA CYS A 441 -1.02 12.13 -21.45
C CYS A 441 -1.68 10.87 -20.85
N LEU A 442 -1.32 9.69 -21.36
CA LEU A 442 -1.85 8.41 -20.88
C LEU A 442 -1.37 8.06 -19.47
N MET A 443 -0.13 8.41 -19.11
CA MET A 443 0.36 8.25 -17.74
C MET A 443 -0.43 9.10 -16.72
N ARG A 444 -0.93 10.28 -17.11
CA ARG A 444 -1.87 11.06 -16.26
C ARG A 444 -3.20 10.35 -16.05
N LYS A 445 -3.58 9.45 -16.96
CA LYS A 445 -4.76 8.58 -16.84
C LYS A 445 -4.48 7.28 -16.09
N GLY A 446 -3.24 7.10 -15.63
CA GLY A 446 -2.78 5.94 -14.87
C GLY A 446 -2.22 4.81 -15.72
N TYR A 447 -2.10 4.95 -17.05
CA TYR A 447 -1.51 3.90 -17.90
C TYR A 447 -0.04 4.15 -18.23
N LEU A 448 0.77 3.15 -17.96
CA LEU A 448 2.14 3.03 -18.46
C LEU A 448 2.14 2.16 -19.73
N ARG A 449 2.51 2.77 -20.85
CA ARG A 449 2.76 2.08 -22.13
C ARG A 449 4.20 1.57 -22.19
N TRP A 450 4.42 0.59 -23.08
CA TRP A 450 5.73 0.01 -23.34
C TRP A 450 6.81 1.02 -23.78
N PRO A 451 6.55 1.94 -24.74
CA PRO A 451 7.53 2.95 -25.14
C PRO A 451 8.00 3.82 -23.98
N LEU A 452 7.07 4.30 -23.14
CA LEU A 452 7.41 5.07 -21.95
C LEU A 452 8.18 4.25 -20.92
N ALA A 453 7.86 2.96 -20.74
CA ALA A 453 8.59 2.07 -19.84
C ALA A 453 10.07 1.92 -20.27
N ARG A 454 10.33 1.81 -21.59
CA ARG A 454 11.71 1.78 -22.13
C ARG A 454 12.47 3.05 -21.73
N VAL A 455 11.87 4.23 -21.90
CA VAL A 455 12.49 5.51 -21.52
C VAL A 455 12.73 5.60 -20.01
N LEU A 456 11.73 5.25 -19.21
CA LEU A 456 11.75 5.33 -17.74
C LEU A 456 12.86 4.52 -17.11
N PHE A 457 13.02 3.28 -17.56
CA PHE A 457 13.91 2.32 -16.94
C PHE A 457 15.28 2.26 -17.62
N HIS A 458 15.45 2.90 -18.79
CA HIS A 458 16.71 2.91 -19.53
C HIS A 458 17.89 3.32 -18.65
N LYS A 459 17.80 4.50 -17.99
CA LYS A 459 18.90 5.03 -17.19
C LYS A 459 19.21 4.17 -15.95
N PRO A 460 18.24 3.83 -15.07
CA PRO A 460 18.49 2.94 -13.94
C PRO A 460 19.09 1.58 -14.31
N LEU A 461 18.69 1.01 -15.45
CA LEU A 461 19.24 -0.25 -15.95
C LEU A 461 20.64 -0.07 -16.53
N SER A 462 20.83 0.88 -17.44
CA SER A 462 22.13 1.16 -18.08
C SER A 462 23.21 1.49 -17.04
N ASP A 463 22.87 2.27 -16.01
CA ASP A 463 23.80 2.63 -14.92
C ASP A 463 24.26 1.38 -14.13
N PHE A 464 23.39 0.36 -14.02
CA PHE A 464 23.68 -0.86 -13.27
C PHE A 464 24.34 -1.93 -14.14
N LEU A 465 23.73 -2.27 -15.27
CA LEU A 465 24.13 -3.35 -16.18
C LEU A 465 25.38 -3.01 -17.01
N ARG A 466 25.67 -1.72 -17.20
CA ARG A 466 26.77 -1.21 -18.06
C ARG A 466 26.67 -1.63 -19.53
N HIS A 467 25.47 -1.98 -19.98
CA HIS A 467 25.11 -2.15 -21.38
C HIS A 467 23.73 -1.52 -21.63
N PRO A 468 23.37 -1.20 -22.89
CA PRO A 468 22.02 -0.76 -23.19
C PRO A 468 21.03 -1.87 -22.80
N PRO A 469 19.94 -1.55 -22.08
CA PRO A 469 18.95 -2.53 -21.69
C PRO A 469 18.11 -2.98 -22.90
N ASP A 470 17.72 -4.25 -22.90
CA ASP A 470 16.80 -4.82 -23.87
C ASP A 470 15.38 -4.98 -23.30
N ASP A 471 14.42 -5.45 -24.11
CA ASP A 471 13.04 -5.62 -23.68
C ASP A 471 12.88 -6.71 -22.60
N ALA A 472 13.82 -7.64 -22.44
CA ALA A 472 13.80 -8.60 -21.32
C ALA A 472 14.16 -7.90 -20.00
N ASP A 473 15.11 -6.96 -20.01
CA ASP A 473 15.44 -6.12 -18.85
C ASP A 473 14.25 -5.23 -18.44
N ILE A 474 13.53 -4.66 -19.42
CA ILE A 474 12.33 -3.85 -19.16
C ILE A 474 11.18 -4.71 -18.61
N THR A 475 10.97 -5.90 -19.17
CA THR A 475 9.98 -6.86 -18.68
C THR A 475 10.26 -7.22 -17.21
N MET A 476 11.52 -7.48 -16.88
CA MET A 476 11.94 -7.73 -15.50
C MET A 476 11.63 -6.54 -14.58
N CYS A 477 11.82 -5.30 -15.01
CA CYS A 477 11.44 -4.12 -14.20
C CYS A 477 9.93 -4.06 -13.95
N LEU A 478 9.11 -4.33 -14.98
CA LEU A 478 7.65 -4.34 -14.87
C LEU A 478 7.17 -5.45 -13.91
N GLU A 479 7.73 -6.65 -14.01
CA GLU A 479 7.45 -7.76 -13.09
C GLU A 479 7.84 -7.44 -11.64
N LEU A 480 8.95 -6.71 -11.42
CA LEU A 480 9.35 -6.25 -10.10
C LEU A 480 8.35 -5.22 -9.55
N LEU A 481 7.87 -4.28 -10.36
CA LEU A 481 6.86 -3.30 -9.95
C LEU A 481 5.50 -3.95 -9.65
N GLU A 482 5.11 -4.97 -10.42
CA GLU A 482 3.94 -5.80 -10.14
C GLU A 482 4.09 -6.57 -8.82
N SER A 483 5.28 -7.13 -8.57
CA SER A 483 5.62 -7.80 -7.30
C SER A 483 5.60 -6.84 -6.12
N MET A 484 5.96 -5.57 -6.33
CA MET A 484 5.78 -4.48 -5.37
C MET A 484 4.32 -4.02 -5.24
N GLN A 485 3.39 -4.51 -6.08
CA GLN A 485 1.99 -4.06 -6.12
C GLN A 485 1.86 -2.56 -6.39
N LEU A 486 2.76 -2.01 -7.19
CA LEU A 486 2.71 -0.63 -7.69
C LEU A 486 1.90 -0.51 -8.99
N ILE A 487 1.90 -1.58 -9.79
CA ILE A 487 1.21 -1.66 -11.07
C ILE A 487 0.50 -3.02 -11.23
N TYR A 488 -0.42 -3.10 -12.19
CA TYR A 488 -0.97 -4.37 -12.67
C TYR A 488 -1.21 -4.33 -14.19
N PRO A 489 -1.10 -5.46 -14.90
CA PRO A 489 -1.31 -5.51 -16.35
C PRO A 489 -2.80 -5.36 -16.71
N VAL A 490 -3.06 -4.72 -17.85
CA VAL A 490 -4.37 -4.49 -18.44
C VAL A 490 -4.29 -4.82 -19.93
N GLU A 491 -5.11 -5.76 -20.39
CA GLU A 491 -5.30 -6.00 -21.82
C GLU A 491 -6.22 -4.91 -22.40
N VAL A 492 -5.79 -4.31 -23.50
CA VAL A 492 -6.53 -3.31 -24.25
C VAL A 492 -6.63 -3.76 -25.70
N GLU A 493 -7.83 -3.70 -26.27
CA GLU A 493 -8.03 -3.97 -27.70
C GLU A 493 -7.50 -2.81 -28.53
N CYS A 494 -6.83 -3.14 -29.63
CA CYS A 494 -6.21 -2.16 -30.51
C CYS A 494 -6.36 -2.61 -31.97
N ASP A 495 -7.04 -1.78 -32.76
CA ASP A 495 -7.27 -2.04 -34.18
C ASP A 495 -6.15 -1.44 -35.07
N GLU A 496 -5.27 -0.62 -34.49
CA GLU A 496 -4.20 0.08 -35.18
C GLU A 496 -2.90 -0.75 -35.17
N PHE A 497 -2.55 -1.32 -36.33
CA PHE A 497 -1.37 -2.18 -36.46
C PHE A 497 -0.05 -1.48 -36.10
N GLU A 498 0.09 -0.19 -36.40
CA GLU A 498 1.29 0.58 -36.05
C GLU A 498 1.48 0.67 -34.53
N VAL A 499 0.40 0.92 -33.79
CA VAL A 499 0.39 0.96 -32.32
C VAL A 499 0.68 -0.43 -31.73
N LEU A 500 0.11 -1.49 -32.33
CA LEU A 500 0.40 -2.88 -31.96
C LEU A 500 1.90 -3.18 -32.09
N VAL A 501 2.54 -2.81 -33.22
CA VAL A 501 3.97 -3.05 -33.43
C VAL A 501 4.85 -2.24 -32.47
N GLU A 502 4.46 -1.00 -32.14
CA GLU A 502 5.20 -0.11 -31.23
C GLU A 502 5.17 -0.61 -29.76
N GLU A 503 3.99 -1.06 -29.29
CA GLU A 503 3.78 -1.47 -27.90
C GLU A 503 4.06 -2.94 -27.63
N VAL A 504 4.21 -3.78 -28.65
CA VAL A 504 4.61 -5.18 -28.46
C VAL A 504 6.11 -5.27 -28.18
N PRO A 505 6.53 -5.97 -27.10
CA PRO A 505 7.94 -6.18 -26.82
C PRO A 505 8.61 -7.06 -27.88
N VAL A 506 9.90 -6.83 -28.09
CA VAL A 506 10.73 -7.59 -29.00
C VAL A 506 10.87 -9.03 -28.49
N SER A 507 10.50 -9.99 -29.33
CA SER A 507 10.69 -11.40 -29.01
C SER A 507 12.19 -11.76 -29.03
N PRO A 508 12.76 -12.32 -27.96
CA PRO A 508 14.18 -12.68 -27.92
C PRO A 508 14.58 -13.70 -28.99
N SER A 509 13.66 -14.57 -29.42
CA SER A 509 13.93 -15.61 -30.42
C SER A 509 13.89 -15.08 -31.85
N VAL A 510 13.11 -14.04 -32.11
CA VAL A 510 12.88 -13.49 -33.47
C VAL A 510 13.63 -12.18 -33.69
N GLY A 511 13.99 -11.45 -32.63
CA GLY A 511 14.68 -10.16 -32.70
C GLY A 511 13.82 -9.00 -33.18
N ARG A 512 12.49 -9.18 -33.26
CA ARG A 512 11.50 -8.14 -33.60
C ARG A 512 10.19 -8.33 -32.82
N PRO A 513 9.32 -7.31 -32.74
CA PRO A 513 7.97 -7.46 -32.20
C PRO A 513 7.18 -8.49 -33.01
N VAL A 514 6.44 -9.37 -32.32
CA VAL A 514 5.57 -10.37 -32.94
C VAL A 514 4.14 -10.11 -32.48
N VAL A 515 3.31 -9.56 -33.37
CA VAL A 515 1.91 -9.27 -33.09
C VAL A 515 1.10 -10.56 -33.28
N GLU A 516 0.71 -11.20 -32.18
CA GLU A 516 -0.06 -12.45 -32.19
C GLU A 516 -1.58 -12.23 -32.09
N SER A 517 -2.02 -11.05 -31.65
CA SER A 517 -3.43 -10.70 -31.46
C SER A 517 -3.66 -9.20 -31.59
N GLN A 518 -4.92 -8.77 -31.72
CA GLN A 518 -5.34 -7.35 -31.68
C GLN A 518 -5.42 -6.80 -30.24
N LYS A 519 -4.59 -7.33 -29.34
CA LYS A 519 -4.54 -6.90 -27.93
C LYS A 519 -3.13 -6.48 -27.57
N ILE A 520 -3.04 -5.39 -26.83
CA ILE A 520 -1.81 -4.89 -26.21
C ILE A 520 -1.93 -4.97 -24.69
N THR A 521 -0.82 -5.24 -24.02
CA THR A 521 -0.73 -5.16 -22.56
C THR A 521 -0.17 -3.81 -22.17
N ARG A 522 -1.00 -3.02 -21.48
CA ARG A 522 -0.59 -1.78 -20.79
C ARG A 522 -0.57 -2.04 -19.28
N TYR A 523 0.12 -1.21 -18.53
CA TYR A 523 0.18 -1.35 -17.07
C TYR A 523 -0.56 -0.21 -16.39
N TYR A 524 -1.46 -0.51 -15.47
CA TYR A 524 -2.18 0.50 -14.71
C TYR A 524 -1.48 0.80 -13.39
N VAL A 525 -1.39 2.09 -13.02
CA VAL A 525 -0.75 2.61 -11.80
C VAL A 525 -1.83 3.23 -10.90
N PRO A 526 -2.37 2.49 -9.89
CA PRO A 526 -3.53 2.95 -9.13
C PRO A 526 -3.35 4.28 -8.39
N SER A 527 -2.14 4.56 -7.92
CA SER A 527 -1.85 5.82 -7.23
C SER A 527 -1.91 7.05 -8.15
N LEU A 528 -1.83 6.82 -9.47
CA LEU A 528 -1.98 7.83 -10.50
C LEU A 528 -3.38 7.83 -11.13
N ALA A 529 -4.35 7.11 -10.54
CA ALA A 529 -5.72 7.11 -11.01
C ALA A 529 -6.26 8.56 -11.11
N PRO A 530 -6.79 8.96 -12.29
CA PRO A 530 -7.10 10.36 -12.58
C PRO A 530 -8.36 10.84 -11.88
N LEU A 531 -9.28 9.92 -11.55
CA LEU A 531 -10.65 10.24 -11.18
C LEU A 531 -11.04 9.62 -9.85
N GLU A 532 -11.90 10.31 -9.14
CA GLU A 532 -12.66 9.77 -8.02
C GLU A 532 -14.03 9.30 -8.47
N THR A 533 -14.65 8.49 -7.64
CA THR A 533 -15.98 7.94 -7.88
C THR A 533 -17.01 9.06 -7.78
N PRO A 534 -17.89 9.23 -8.78
CA PRO A 534 -18.87 10.32 -8.75
C PRO A 534 -19.79 10.23 -7.53
N GLN A 535 -20.03 11.37 -6.90
CA GLN A 535 -20.80 11.47 -5.66
C GLN A 535 -22.25 10.99 -5.81
N SER A 536 -22.84 11.15 -7.01
CA SER A 536 -24.16 10.63 -7.34
C SER A 536 -24.24 9.11 -7.20
N LEU A 537 -23.22 8.37 -7.65
CA LEU A 537 -23.17 6.92 -7.49
C LEU A 537 -23.04 6.54 -6.02
N LYS A 538 -22.13 7.17 -5.26
CA LYS A 538 -21.98 6.91 -3.82
C LYS A 538 -23.27 7.16 -3.04
N LYS A 539 -23.97 8.25 -3.35
CA LYS A 539 -25.24 8.63 -2.73
C LYS A 539 -26.36 7.62 -3.03
N LEU A 540 -26.42 7.10 -4.25
CA LEU A 540 -27.48 6.17 -4.68
C LEU A 540 -27.13 4.69 -4.42
N ALA A 541 -25.87 4.36 -4.15
CA ALA A 541 -25.44 2.99 -3.92
C ALA A 541 -26.25 2.24 -2.82
N PRO A 542 -26.61 2.86 -1.68
CA PRO A 542 -27.47 2.20 -0.70
C PRO A 542 -28.84 1.77 -1.25
N VAL A 543 -29.39 2.49 -2.23
CA VAL A 543 -30.66 2.15 -2.91
C VAL A 543 -30.42 1.05 -3.95
N LEU A 544 -29.41 1.23 -4.78
CA LEU A 544 -29.11 0.35 -5.92
C LEU A 544 -28.70 -1.07 -5.49
N PHE A 545 -28.10 -1.23 -4.30
CA PHE A 545 -27.57 -2.51 -3.79
C PHE A 545 -28.31 -3.03 -2.56
N HIS A 546 -29.47 -2.47 -2.19
CA HIS A 546 -30.09 -2.78 -0.90
C HIS A 546 -30.54 -4.25 -0.74
N ARG A 547 -30.69 -4.97 -1.86
CA ARG A 547 -31.07 -6.39 -1.87
C ARG A 547 -29.89 -7.36 -1.74
N GLY A 548 -28.65 -6.91 -1.86
CA GLY A 548 -27.49 -7.78 -1.72
C GLY A 548 -26.72 -7.56 -0.42
N VAL A 549 -25.55 -8.21 -0.34
CA VAL A 549 -24.68 -8.15 0.84
C VAL A 549 -24.11 -6.75 1.02
N ARG A 550 -24.23 -6.21 2.23
CA ARG A 550 -23.70 -4.89 2.60
C ARG A 550 -22.78 -5.03 3.80
N VAL A 551 -21.50 -4.73 3.59
CA VAL A 551 -20.45 -4.79 4.61
C VAL A 551 -19.79 -3.42 4.72
N ARG A 552 -19.46 -3.02 5.93
CA ARG A 552 -18.68 -1.82 6.24
C ARG A 552 -17.45 -2.23 7.02
N LEU A 553 -16.29 -1.83 6.54
CA LEU A 553 -15.00 -2.04 7.18
C LEU A 553 -14.57 -0.72 7.80
N GLU A 554 -14.32 -0.71 9.10
CA GLU A 554 -13.81 0.47 9.81
C GLU A 554 -12.39 0.20 10.30
N PHE A 555 -11.50 1.14 10.00
CA PHE A 555 -10.10 1.08 10.35
C PHE A 555 -9.78 2.13 11.40
N ASN A 556 -8.77 1.88 12.25
CA ASN A 556 -8.22 2.93 13.10
C ASN A 556 -7.50 4.01 12.27
N LEU A 557 -6.87 3.60 11.18
CA LEU A 557 -6.27 4.44 10.14
C LEU A 557 -6.18 3.64 8.83
N LEU A 558 -6.31 4.30 7.67
CA LEU A 558 -6.22 3.64 6.36
C LEU A 558 -5.23 4.36 5.43
N PRO A 559 -3.97 3.90 5.32
CA PRO A 559 -2.98 4.52 4.44
C PRO A 559 -3.38 4.41 2.96
N ASP A 560 -2.96 5.37 2.14
CA ASP A 560 -3.22 5.34 0.70
C ASP A 560 -2.48 4.19 0.00
N GLU A 561 -1.23 3.92 0.42
CA GLU A 561 -0.46 2.77 -0.08
C GLU A 561 -1.20 1.45 0.18
N PHE A 562 -1.80 1.28 1.36
CA PHE A 562 -2.58 0.09 1.70
C PHE A 562 -3.72 -0.10 0.70
N TRP A 563 -4.44 0.99 0.40
CA TRP A 563 -5.57 0.97 -0.50
C TRP A 563 -5.18 0.66 -1.95
N TRP A 564 -4.11 1.25 -2.48
CA TRP A 564 -3.66 0.95 -3.84
C TRP A 564 -3.19 -0.48 -3.99
N ARG A 565 -2.48 -1.02 -2.99
CA ARG A 565 -2.07 -2.44 -2.99
C ARG A 565 -3.29 -3.37 -2.92
N PHE A 566 -4.32 -2.96 -2.19
CA PHE A 566 -5.60 -3.68 -2.16
C PHE A 566 -6.26 -3.70 -3.55
N GLN A 567 -6.25 -2.57 -4.28
CA GLN A 567 -6.71 -2.54 -5.68
C GLN A 567 -5.89 -3.47 -6.58
N CYS A 568 -4.56 -3.43 -6.50
CA CYS A 568 -3.68 -4.30 -7.28
C CYS A 568 -3.99 -5.79 -7.04
N LYS A 569 -4.30 -6.19 -5.80
CA LYS A 569 -4.66 -7.59 -5.51
C LYS A 569 -6.01 -8.01 -6.09
N LEU A 570 -6.91 -7.06 -6.37
CA LEU A 570 -8.26 -7.31 -6.87
C LEU A 570 -8.43 -7.00 -8.36
N HIS A 571 -7.37 -6.60 -9.06
CA HIS A 571 -7.46 -6.12 -10.43
C HIS A 571 -8.15 -7.10 -11.40
N ARG A 572 -7.99 -8.42 -11.16
CA ARG A 572 -8.59 -9.49 -11.98
C ARG A 572 -10.12 -9.50 -11.95
N PHE A 573 -10.72 -8.93 -10.91
CA PHE A 573 -12.17 -8.83 -10.78
C PHE A 573 -12.71 -7.48 -11.28
N ILE A 574 -11.85 -6.51 -11.64
CA ILE A 574 -12.33 -5.19 -12.05
C ILE A 574 -13.12 -5.30 -13.36
N LYS A 575 -14.40 -4.90 -13.31
CA LYS A 575 -15.21 -4.68 -14.51
C LYS A 575 -14.95 -3.26 -14.99
N VAL A 576 -14.25 -3.14 -16.10
CA VAL A 576 -14.02 -1.84 -16.73
C VAL A 576 -15.30 -1.37 -17.40
N VAL A 577 -15.70 -0.14 -17.10
CA VAL A 577 -16.78 0.59 -17.78
C VAL A 577 -16.19 1.88 -18.32
N THR A 578 -16.33 2.10 -19.62
CA THR A 578 -15.88 3.29 -20.35
C THR A 578 -17.04 4.25 -20.60
N VAL A 579 -16.72 5.52 -20.87
CA VAL A 579 -17.73 6.55 -21.12
C VAL A 579 -18.38 6.36 -22.50
N TYR A 580 -19.70 6.21 -22.53
CA TYR A 580 -20.50 6.32 -23.75
C TYR A 580 -21.61 7.34 -23.52
N GLN A 581 -22.04 8.01 -24.58
CA GLN A 581 -23.24 8.82 -24.54
C GLN A 581 -24.47 7.91 -24.53
N PRO A 582 -25.34 7.98 -23.51
CA PRO A 582 -26.60 7.25 -23.54
C PRO A 582 -27.45 7.70 -24.72
N ALA A 583 -28.12 6.76 -25.39
CA ALA A 583 -29.09 7.10 -26.42
C ALA A 583 -30.32 7.74 -25.76
N LEU A 584 -30.67 8.96 -26.16
CA LEU A 584 -31.89 9.65 -25.72
C LEU A 584 -33.01 9.32 -26.71
N GLY A 585 -34.24 9.17 -26.21
CA GLY A 585 -35.37 8.50 -26.87
C GLY A 585 -35.65 8.82 -28.34
N GLY A 586 -36.28 7.85 -29.03
CA GLY A 586 -36.63 7.90 -30.46
C GLY A 586 -35.75 7.05 -31.38
N VAL A 587 -35.00 6.08 -30.84
CA VAL A 587 -34.14 5.16 -31.61
C VAL A 587 -34.81 3.78 -31.62
N ASP A 588 -35.11 3.25 -32.81
CA ASP A 588 -35.76 1.93 -32.97
C ASP A 588 -34.80 0.74 -32.73
N ASP A 589 -33.50 1.01 -32.68
CA ASP A 589 -32.46 0.00 -32.45
C ASP A 589 -32.22 -0.19 -30.94
N GLU A 590 -32.70 -1.30 -30.40
CA GLU A 590 -32.55 -1.66 -28.99
C GLU A 590 -31.08 -1.84 -28.57
N ASP A 591 -30.21 -2.36 -29.43
CA ASP A 591 -28.80 -2.56 -29.11
C ASP A 591 -28.07 -1.22 -28.98
N LEU A 592 -28.41 -0.25 -29.83
CA LEU A 592 -27.93 1.13 -29.76
C LEU A 592 -28.53 1.89 -28.56
N LEU A 593 -29.80 1.66 -28.23
CA LEU A 593 -30.43 2.20 -27.02
C LEU A 593 -29.71 1.73 -25.74
N LEU A 594 -29.37 0.45 -25.71
CA LEU A 594 -28.75 -0.19 -24.55
C LEU A 594 -27.26 0.15 -24.46
N ASN A 595 -26.53 0.18 -25.57
CA ASN A 595 -25.07 0.38 -25.56
C ASN A 595 -24.63 1.84 -25.69
N GLY A 596 -25.51 2.73 -26.13
CA GLY A 596 -25.22 4.14 -26.34
C GLY A 596 -24.25 4.37 -27.50
N PHE A 597 -23.85 5.63 -27.68
CA PHE A 597 -22.88 6.04 -28.70
C PHE A 597 -21.48 6.11 -28.10
N ARG A 598 -20.52 5.43 -28.76
CA ARG A 598 -19.10 5.51 -28.42
C ARG A 598 -18.60 6.94 -28.65
N LEU A 599 -17.97 7.52 -27.63
CA LEU A 599 -17.37 8.85 -27.71
C LEU A 599 -15.86 8.71 -27.84
N ARG A 600 -15.32 8.93 -29.05
CA ARG A 600 -13.87 8.82 -29.31
C ARG A 600 -13.03 9.69 -28.37
N GLU A 601 -13.54 10.87 -28.00
CA GLU A 601 -12.89 11.81 -27.08
C GLU A 601 -12.83 11.30 -25.61
N ALA A 602 -13.67 10.33 -25.27
CA ALA A 602 -13.79 9.76 -23.92
C ALA A 602 -13.45 8.26 -23.87
N ASP A 603 -12.93 7.68 -24.95
CA ASP A 603 -12.59 6.24 -25.04
C ASP A 603 -11.60 5.79 -23.95
N GLU A 604 -10.74 6.71 -23.50
CA GLU A 604 -9.75 6.47 -22.45
C GLU A 604 -10.29 6.75 -21.03
N GLU A 605 -11.50 7.28 -20.90
CA GLU A 605 -12.15 7.58 -19.62
C GLU A 605 -12.88 6.35 -19.08
N HIS A 606 -12.58 5.98 -17.84
CA HIS A 606 -13.05 4.72 -17.26
C HIS A 606 -13.26 4.78 -15.74
N ASN A 607 -13.94 3.78 -15.19
CA ASN A 607 -14.22 3.61 -13.76
C ASN A 607 -13.07 3.05 -12.89
N ARG A 608 -11.81 3.04 -13.34
CA ARG A 608 -10.68 2.80 -12.44
C ARG A 608 -10.46 4.04 -11.57
N TRP A 609 -11.24 4.12 -10.50
CA TRP A 609 -11.24 5.26 -9.59
C TRP A 609 -10.15 5.15 -8.53
N ARG A 610 -9.68 6.31 -8.07
CA ARG A 610 -8.70 6.43 -6.99
C ARG A 610 -9.23 5.87 -5.67
N ASP A 611 -10.54 5.93 -5.45
CA ASP A 611 -11.19 5.72 -4.15
C ASP A 611 -12.23 4.58 -4.14
N SER A 612 -12.46 3.91 -5.28
CA SER A 612 -13.40 2.79 -5.37
C SER A 612 -13.01 1.74 -6.43
N LEU A 613 -13.64 0.57 -6.34
CA LEU A 613 -13.53 -0.55 -7.26
C LEU A 613 -14.92 -1.00 -7.69
N TRP A 614 -15.09 -1.21 -8.99
CA TRP A 614 -16.27 -1.88 -9.57
C TRP A 614 -15.86 -3.29 -9.98
N LEU A 615 -16.31 -4.28 -9.22
CA LEU A 615 -15.89 -5.66 -9.37
C LEU A 615 -17.00 -6.54 -9.96
N MET A 616 -16.62 -7.54 -10.73
CA MET A 616 -17.49 -8.57 -11.30
C MET A 616 -17.05 -9.96 -10.85
N GLY A 617 -18.02 -10.75 -10.41
CA GLY A 617 -17.91 -12.20 -10.29
C GLY A 617 -18.87 -12.89 -11.27
N ARG A 618 -18.90 -14.24 -11.25
CA ARG A 618 -19.68 -15.04 -12.21
C ARG A 618 -21.18 -14.72 -12.27
N GLY A 619 -21.75 -14.23 -11.17
CA GLY A 619 -23.16 -13.88 -11.07
C GLY A 619 -23.41 -12.69 -10.16
N CYS A 620 -22.44 -11.77 -10.07
CA CYS A 620 -22.54 -10.61 -9.18
C CYS A 620 -21.82 -9.37 -9.70
N ARG A 621 -22.15 -8.24 -9.07
CA ARG A 621 -21.37 -7.00 -9.08
C ARG A 621 -21.10 -6.56 -7.65
N VAL A 622 -19.89 -6.09 -7.38
CA VAL A 622 -19.52 -5.57 -6.06
C VAL A 622 -18.92 -4.18 -6.22
N LEU A 623 -19.57 -3.19 -5.60
CA LEU A 623 -19.02 -1.85 -5.45
C LEU A 623 -18.28 -1.75 -4.12
N VAL A 624 -16.99 -1.46 -4.18
CA VAL A 624 -16.15 -1.22 -3.00
C VAL A 624 -15.69 0.23 -3.03
N TYR A 625 -15.98 1.04 -2.02
CA TYR A 625 -15.58 2.44 -2.02
C TYR A 625 -15.15 2.93 -0.65
N ARG A 626 -14.20 3.87 -0.63
CA ARG A 626 -13.83 4.61 0.58
C ARG A 626 -14.98 5.53 1.00
N ASP A 627 -15.47 5.31 2.21
CA ASP A 627 -16.53 6.06 2.89
C ASP A 627 -15.91 6.92 3.99
N GLY A 628 -15.29 8.04 3.60
CA GLY A 628 -14.47 8.86 4.49
C GLY A 628 -13.01 8.40 4.55
N ALA A 629 -12.27 8.88 5.56
CA ALA A 629 -10.83 8.65 5.66
C ALA A 629 -10.46 7.22 6.08
N ASN A 630 -11.25 6.62 6.98
CA ASN A 630 -10.89 5.37 7.65
C ASN A 630 -11.98 4.27 7.53
N ALA A 631 -12.91 4.38 6.58
CA ALA A 631 -13.90 3.34 6.36
C ALA A 631 -14.02 2.98 4.88
N VAL A 632 -14.39 1.72 4.64
CA VAL A 632 -14.63 1.16 3.31
C VAL A 632 -15.98 0.46 3.31
N SER A 633 -16.83 0.84 2.38
CA SER A 633 -18.12 0.22 2.15
C SER A 633 -18.02 -0.79 1.02
N VAL A 634 -18.62 -1.97 1.21
CA VAL A 634 -18.67 -3.07 0.26
C VAL A 634 -20.13 -3.42 0.03
N LEU A 635 -20.61 -3.22 -1.19
CA LEU A 635 -22.00 -3.44 -1.56
C LEU A 635 -22.04 -4.43 -2.72
N SER A 636 -22.69 -5.57 -2.51
CA SER A 636 -22.85 -6.63 -3.50
C SER A 636 -24.26 -6.64 -4.08
N ALA A 637 -24.35 -7.02 -5.34
CA ALA A 637 -25.56 -7.31 -6.09
C ALA A 637 -25.39 -8.69 -6.72
N GLU A 638 -26.29 -9.62 -6.46
CA GLU A 638 -26.20 -11.01 -6.92
C GLU A 638 -27.45 -11.42 -7.71
N ASN A 639 -27.27 -12.18 -8.80
CA ASN A 639 -28.36 -12.83 -9.52
C ASN A 639 -28.64 -14.26 -9.01
N THR A 640 -27.66 -14.86 -8.33
CA THR A 640 -27.74 -16.22 -7.77
C THR A 640 -27.31 -16.19 -6.31
N PRO A 641 -27.91 -17.01 -5.43
CA PRO A 641 -27.48 -17.06 -4.03
C PRO A 641 -25.99 -17.37 -3.92
N ARG A 642 -25.25 -16.58 -3.14
CA ARG A 642 -23.79 -16.69 -2.94
C ARG A 642 -22.98 -16.36 -4.20
N GLY A 643 -23.56 -15.64 -5.15
CA GLY A 643 -22.88 -15.25 -6.39
C GLY A 643 -21.64 -14.39 -6.17
N SER A 644 -21.55 -13.65 -5.05
CA SER A 644 -20.40 -12.80 -4.73
C SER A 644 -19.37 -13.44 -3.79
N GLU A 645 -19.56 -14.69 -3.39
CA GLU A 645 -18.66 -15.37 -2.44
C GLU A 645 -17.22 -15.43 -2.94
N GLU A 646 -16.98 -15.72 -4.22
CA GLU A 646 -15.64 -15.76 -4.81
C GLU A 646 -14.93 -14.39 -4.68
N VAL A 647 -15.64 -13.31 -5.02
CA VAL A 647 -15.10 -11.94 -4.99
C VAL A 647 -14.87 -11.49 -3.55
N LEU A 648 -15.84 -11.71 -2.66
CA LEU A 648 -15.74 -11.35 -1.25
C LEU A 648 -14.64 -12.14 -0.52
N GLN A 649 -14.45 -13.42 -0.86
CA GLN A 649 -13.35 -14.22 -0.33
C GLN A 649 -11.99 -13.71 -0.81
N ALA A 650 -11.86 -13.39 -2.09
CA ALA A 650 -10.62 -12.80 -2.63
C ALA A 650 -10.30 -11.44 -1.98
N MET A 651 -11.33 -10.64 -1.68
CA MET A 651 -11.18 -9.39 -0.91
C MET A 651 -10.67 -9.64 0.50
N GLU A 652 -11.25 -10.61 1.21
CA GLU A 652 -10.83 -10.94 2.58
C GLU A 652 -9.40 -11.49 2.63
N ASP A 653 -9.03 -12.35 1.67
CA ASP A 653 -7.67 -12.88 1.53
C ASP A 653 -6.67 -11.74 1.24
N ALA A 654 -7.04 -10.80 0.37
CA ALA A 654 -6.22 -9.65 0.06
C ALA A 654 -6.01 -8.73 1.27
N LEU A 655 -7.07 -8.44 2.03
CA LEU A 655 -7.00 -7.63 3.26
C LEU A 655 -6.16 -8.34 4.32
N THR A 656 -6.40 -9.62 4.57
CA THR A 656 -5.66 -10.42 5.56
C THR A 656 -4.17 -10.47 5.23
N ALA A 657 -3.83 -10.67 3.96
CA ALA A 657 -2.44 -10.65 3.52
C ALA A 657 -1.80 -9.27 3.73
N LEU A 658 -2.49 -8.18 3.39
CA LEU A 658 -1.97 -6.83 3.57
C LEU A 658 -1.81 -6.47 5.05
N LEU A 659 -2.78 -6.76 5.91
CA LEU A 659 -2.74 -6.43 7.35
C LEU A 659 -1.51 -7.03 8.05
N ARG A 660 -0.95 -8.15 7.56
CA ARG A 660 0.34 -8.68 8.07
C ARG A 660 1.49 -7.69 7.89
N HIS A 661 1.48 -6.89 6.81
CA HIS A 661 2.48 -5.86 6.53
C HIS A 661 2.26 -4.55 7.28
N TYR A 662 1.03 -4.28 7.74
CA TYR A 662 0.68 -3.04 8.42
C TYR A 662 0.22 -3.33 9.86
N LYS A 663 1.19 -3.67 10.72
CA LYS A 663 0.94 -4.09 12.12
C LYS A 663 0.20 -3.05 12.97
N GLY A 664 0.27 -1.76 12.62
CA GLY A 664 -0.45 -0.68 13.28
C GLY A 664 -1.86 -0.44 12.76
N VAL A 665 -2.26 -1.09 11.67
CA VAL A 665 -3.62 -1.02 11.13
C VAL A 665 -4.46 -2.13 11.76
N GLN A 666 -5.59 -1.74 12.33
CA GLN A 666 -6.62 -2.61 12.88
C GLN A 666 -7.91 -2.36 12.10
N ARG A 667 -8.72 -3.41 11.95
CA ARG A 667 -9.98 -3.37 11.21
C ARG A 667 -11.08 -4.04 12.01
N ARG A 668 -12.26 -3.41 12.04
CA ARG A 668 -13.52 -4.04 12.43
C ARG A 668 -14.43 -4.18 11.22
N THR A 669 -15.15 -5.29 11.18
CA THR A 669 -16.07 -5.61 10.10
C THR A 669 -17.48 -5.54 10.62
N PHE A 670 -18.35 -4.85 9.89
CA PHE A 670 -19.75 -4.70 10.20
C PHE A 670 -20.61 -5.17 9.03
N VAL A 671 -21.71 -5.84 9.33
CA VAL A 671 -22.73 -6.25 8.38
C VAL A 671 -24.00 -5.42 8.61
N ALA A 672 -24.73 -5.11 7.55
CA ALA A 672 -25.96 -4.35 7.69
C ALA A 672 -27.03 -5.13 8.49
N CYS A 673 -27.86 -4.40 9.23
CA CYS A 673 -29.01 -4.99 9.92
C CYS A 673 -29.96 -5.65 8.89
N PRO A 674 -30.46 -6.89 9.15
CA PRO A 674 -31.41 -7.54 8.26
C PRO A 674 -32.79 -6.88 8.20
N SER A 675 -33.13 -6.04 9.18
CA SER A 675 -34.43 -5.36 9.24
C SER A 675 -34.57 -4.30 8.14
N GLN A 676 -35.66 -4.39 7.37
CA GLN A 676 -35.90 -3.55 6.19
C GLN A 676 -35.98 -2.05 6.50
N ASP A 677 -36.46 -1.68 7.70
CA ASP A 677 -36.59 -0.28 8.14
C ASP A 677 -35.36 0.22 8.93
N CYS A 678 -34.28 -0.57 8.98
CA CYS A 678 -33.12 -0.27 9.81
C CYS A 678 -31.85 -0.04 8.97
N GLY A 679 -31.29 1.17 9.08
CA GLY A 679 -29.94 1.49 8.56
C GLY A 679 -28.78 1.15 9.51
N GLY A 680 -29.06 0.39 10.57
CA GLY A 680 -28.09 0.01 11.59
C GLY A 680 -27.06 -1.01 11.11
N TRP A 681 -25.93 -1.08 11.82
CA TRP A 681 -24.84 -2.00 11.56
C TRP A 681 -24.64 -2.96 12.74
N LEU A 682 -24.26 -4.21 12.43
CA LEU A 682 -23.98 -5.28 13.38
C LEU A 682 -22.52 -5.70 13.22
N GLU A 683 -21.79 -5.86 14.31
CA GLU A 683 -20.39 -6.29 14.24
C GLU A 683 -20.27 -7.77 13.87
N ALA A 684 -19.52 -8.06 12.80
CA ALA A 684 -19.44 -9.40 12.20
C ALA A 684 -18.88 -10.44 13.17
N ASP A 685 -17.87 -10.09 13.98
CA ASP A 685 -17.28 -11.00 14.97
C ASP A 685 -18.30 -11.40 16.04
N VAL A 686 -19.14 -10.45 16.48
CA VAL A 686 -20.21 -10.70 17.45
C VAL A 686 -21.31 -11.56 16.86
N VAL A 687 -21.67 -11.33 15.58
CA VAL A 687 -22.61 -12.19 14.84
C VAL A 687 -22.05 -13.62 14.76
N ALA A 688 -20.77 -13.79 14.44
CA ALA A 688 -20.14 -15.09 14.30
C ALA A 688 -20.03 -15.86 15.64
N SER A 689 -19.83 -15.16 16.76
CA SER A 689 -19.63 -15.78 18.07
C SER A 689 -20.92 -16.00 18.89
N SER A 690 -22.03 -15.38 18.51
CA SER A 690 -23.28 -15.38 19.28
C SER A 690 -24.36 -16.22 18.62
N VAL A 691 -25.31 -16.75 19.39
CA VAL A 691 -26.49 -17.45 18.84
C VAL A 691 -27.53 -16.47 18.30
N SER A 692 -27.70 -15.34 18.99
CA SER A 692 -28.60 -14.26 18.59
C SER A 692 -27.96 -12.91 18.88
N ILE A 693 -28.31 -11.89 18.09
CA ILE A 693 -27.78 -10.53 18.21
C ILE A 693 -28.90 -9.51 18.16
N THR A 694 -28.83 -8.50 19.03
CA THR A 694 -29.78 -7.38 19.05
C THR A 694 -29.19 -6.16 18.36
N CYS A 695 -29.90 -5.62 17.37
CA CYS A 695 -29.49 -4.40 16.69
C CYS A 695 -29.63 -3.18 17.62
N LEU A 696 -28.58 -2.36 17.74
CA LEU A 696 -28.61 -1.17 18.59
C LEU A 696 -29.55 -0.08 18.06
N THR A 697 -29.81 -0.05 16.75
CA THR A 697 -30.62 0.96 16.08
C THR A 697 -32.11 0.63 16.17
N CYS A 698 -32.56 -0.53 15.69
CA CYS A 698 -33.98 -0.90 15.70
C CYS A 698 -34.41 -1.73 16.91
N LYS A 699 -33.47 -2.13 17.78
CA LYS A 699 -33.70 -2.96 18.98
C LYS A 699 -34.30 -4.36 18.71
N GLN A 700 -34.40 -4.77 17.44
CA GLN A 700 -34.82 -6.13 17.07
C GLN A 700 -33.68 -7.13 17.27
N THR A 701 -34.05 -8.37 17.61
CA THR A 701 -33.10 -9.47 17.84
C THR A 701 -33.21 -10.48 16.71
N PHE A 702 -32.07 -10.92 16.19
CA PHE A 702 -31.95 -11.83 15.06
C PHE A 702 -31.16 -13.08 15.46
N ASP A 703 -31.48 -14.23 14.88
CA ASP A 703 -30.60 -15.39 14.93
C ASP A 703 -29.37 -15.10 14.05
N SER A 704 -28.17 -15.35 14.56
CA SER A 704 -26.93 -15.08 13.83
C SER A 704 -26.85 -15.81 12.50
N LYS A 705 -27.42 -17.02 12.37
CA LYS A 705 -27.48 -17.75 11.10
C LYS A 705 -28.31 -17.00 10.06
N GLN A 706 -29.36 -16.31 10.47
CA GLN A 706 -30.22 -15.51 9.59
C GLN A 706 -29.47 -14.29 9.05
N VAL A 707 -28.62 -13.66 9.87
CA VAL A 707 -27.76 -12.52 9.48
C VAL A 707 -26.69 -12.94 8.46
N VAL A 708 -26.08 -14.11 8.64
CA VAL A 708 -25.03 -14.62 7.71
C VAL A 708 -25.65 -15.14 6.41
N SER A 709 -26.86 -15.70 6.46
CA SER A 709 -27.57 -16.24 5.29
C SER A 709 -28.24 -15.17 4.42
N SER A 710 -28.32 -13.91 4.86
CA SER A 710 -29.03 -12.83 4.15
C SER A 710 -28.22 -12.26 2.97
N GLY A 711 -27.69 -13.13 2.12
CA GLY A 711 -27.12 -12.76 0.81
C GLY A 711 -28.15 -12.20 -0.17
N VAL A 712 -29.44 -12.41 0.13
CA VAL A 712 -30.59 -11.80 -0.54
C VAL A 712 -31.46 -11.17 0.55
N GLY A 713 -31.57 -9.84 0.57
CA GLY A 713 -32.48 -9.15 1.48
C GLY A 713 -33.92 -9.61 1.27
N PRO A 714 -34.75 -9.74 2.34
CA PRO A 714 -36.13 -10.17 2.19
C PRO A 714 -36.93 -9.24 1.26
N LEU A 715 -37.86 -9.80 0.49
CA LEU A 715 -38.81 -9.06 -0.37
C LEU A 715 -39.61 -8.05 0.47
N GLY A 716 -39.29 -6.77 0.35
CA GLY A 716 -40.03 -5.65 0.98
C GLY A 716 -39.23 -4.35 0.94
N ALA A 717 -39.89 -3.25 0.59
CA ALA A 717 -39.28 -1.96 0.32
C ALA A 717 -38.69 -1.32 1.59
N PRO A 718 -37.37 -1.04 1.66
CA PRO A 718 -36.86 -0.11 2.67
C PRO A 718 -37.51 1.26 2.48
N ARG A 719 -37.80 1.99 3.56
CA ARG A 719 -38.27 3.38 3.48
C ARG A 719 -37.13 4.33 3.10
N PHE A 720 -36.84 4.43 1.80
CA PHE A 720 -35.98 5.47 1.25
C PHE A 720 -36.69 6.83 1.20
N SER A 721 -35.94 7.93 1.27
CA SER A 721 -36.53 9.26 1.10
C SER A 721 -37.10 9.42 -0.31
N GLN A 722 -38.19 10.17 -0.45
CA GLN A 722 -38.76 10.47 -1.78
C GLN A 722 -37.73 11.13 -2.70
N THR A 723 -36.87 12.00 -2.15
CA THR A 723 -35.78 12.63 -2.90
C THR A 723 -34.80 11.63 -3.50
N LEU A 724 -34.35 10.63 -2.73
CA LEU A 724 -33.45 9.59 -3.21
C LEU A 724 -34.10 8.71 -4.28
N LEU A 725 -35.39 8.40 -4.12
CA LEU A 725 -36.13 7.59 -5.09
C LEU A 725 -36.36 8.33 -6.42
N VAL A 726 -36.62 9.64 -6.36
CA VAL A 726 -36.72 10.49 -7.56
C VAL A 726 -35.38 10.56 -8.27
N GLU A 727 -34.29 10.88 -7.55
CA GLU A 727 -32.94 10.93 -8.14
C GLU A 727 -32.52 9.58 -8.75
N ALA A 728 -32.83 8.47 -8.07
CA ALA A 728 -32.61 7.14 -8.63
C ALA A 728 -33.44 6.93 -9.90
N GLY A 729 -34.73 7.26 -9.88
CA GLY A 729 -35.62 7.15 -11.05
C GLY A 729 -35.16 7.97 -12.24
N GLU A 730 -34.71 9.22 -12.02
CA GLU A 730 -34.14 10.09 -13.06
C GLU A 730 -32.83 9.55 -13.65
N LEU A 731 -31.99 8.92 -12.82
CA LEU A 731 -30.76 8.30 -13.31
C LEU A 731 -31.04 7.03 -14.11
N LEU A 732 -31.98 6.19 -13.65
CA LEU A 732 -32.40 4.99 -14.37
C LEU A 732 -33.02 5.35 -15.72
N ALA A 733 -33.96 6.31 -15.74
CA ALA A 733 -34.60 6.77 -16.97
C ALA A 733 -33.65 7.38 -18.00
N PHE A 734 -32.46 7.81 -17.56
CA PHE A 734 -31.44 8.38 -18.42
C PHE A 734 -30.58 7.33 -19.13
N CYS A 735 -30.60 6.07 -18.69
CA CYS A 735 -29.72 5.02 -19.23
C CYS A 735 -30.40 3.68 -19.50
N LEU A 736 -31.69 3.56 -19.20
CA LEU A 736 -32.48 2.35 -19.40
C LEU A 736 -33.83 2.71 -20.03
N SER A 737 -34.39 1.79 -20.81
CA SER A 737 -35.76 1.90 -21.29
C SER A 737 -36.76 1.96 -20.13
N HIS A 738 -37.95 2.53 -20.34
CA HIS A 738 -38.97 2.61 -19.30
C HIS A 738 -39.31 1.22 -18.72
N GLN A 739 -39.39 0.20 -19.58
CA GLN A 739 -39.62 -1.18 -19.16
C GLN A 739 -38.47 -1.75 -18.30
N SER A 740 -37.22 -1.48 -18.67
CA SER A 740 -36.04 -1.89 -17.88
C SER A 740 -35.97 -1.17 -16.54
N CYS A 741 -36.37 0.11 -16.48
CA CYS A 741 -36.53 0.85 -15.23
C CYS A 741 -37.55 0.19 -14.29
N LEU A 742 -38.74 -0.16 -14.83
CA LEU A 742 -39.78 -0.84 -14.07
C LEU A 742 -39.32 -2.23 -13.60
N HIS A 743 -38.62 -2.97 -14.45
CA HIS A 743 -38.05 -4.28 -14.10
C HIS A 743 -37.04 -4.15 -12.96
N MET A 744 -36.10 -3.20 -13.04
CA MET A 744 -35.11 -2.95 -11.99
C MET A 744 -35.76 -2.48 -10.68
N CYS A 745 -36.73 -1.56 -10.73
CA CYS A 745 -37.48 -1.12 -9.55
C CYS A 745 -38.29 -2.26 -8.92
N ARG A 746 -38.88 -3.16 -9.73
CA ARG A 746 -39.57 -4.37 -9.27
C ARG A 746 -38.60 -5.35 -8.62
N TYR A 747 -37.43 -5.57 -9.24
CA TYR A 747 -36.36 -6.38 -8.68
C TYR A 747 -35.86 -5.80 -7.36
N LEU A 748 -35.79 -4.48 -7.23
CA LEU A 748 -35.43 -3.80 -5.99
C LEU A 748 -36.62 -3.79 -5.00
N GLY A 749 -37.87 -3.88 -5.46
CA GLY A 749 -39.06 -3.71 -4.63
C GLY A 749 -39.25 -2.28 -4.15
N ILE A 750 -38.85 -1.30 -4.96
CA ILE A 750 -39.06 0.13 -4.70
C ILE A 750 -40.00 0.71 -5.76
N PRO A 751 -40.77 1.77 -5.45
CA PRO A 751 -41.60 2.42 -6.46
C PRO A 751 -40.72 3.18 -7.45
N TYR A 752 -41.04 3.10 -8.74
CA TYR A 752 -40.43 3.96 -9.75
C TYR A 752 -40.97 5.39 -9.59
N LYS A 753 -40.04 6.35 -9.45
CA LYS A 753 -40.32 7.79 -9.27
C LYS A 753 -39.63 8.67 -10.33
N GLY A 754 -39.23 8.09 -11.45
CA GLY A 754 -38.63 8.82 -12.56
C GLY A 754 -39.67 9.43 -13.52
N PRO A 755 -39.22 10.14 -14.57
CA PRO A 755 -40.09 10.71 -15.58
C PRO A 755 -40.93 9.63 -16.28
N SER A 756 -42.19 9.95 -16.57
CA SER A 756 -43.11 9.07 -17.32
C SER A 756 -42.88 9.21 -18.83
N PRO A 757 -43.06 8.15 -19.62
CA PRO A 757 -42.89 8.22 -21.07
C PRO A 757 -43.88 9.25 -21.67
N ALA A 758 -43.44 9.97 -22.70
CA ALA A 758 -44.31 10.84 -23.47
C ALA A 758 -45.41 9.98 -24.15
N ARG A 759 -46.63 10.52 -24.24
CA ARG A 759 -47.90 9.86 -24.64
C ARG A 759 -47.95 9.16 -26.02
N GLY A 760 -46.83 8.85 -26.67
CA GLY A 760 -46.76 8.16 -27.96
C GLY A 760 -46.63 6.63 -27.87
N GLU A 761 -46.12 6.08 -26.77
CA GLU A 761 -45.88 4.62 -26.61
C GLU A 761 -47.04 3.87 -25.92
N SER A 762 -48.10 4.59 -25.56
CA SER A 762 -49.23 4.06 -24.76
C SER A 762 -50.24 3.22 -25.57
N ALA A 763 -50.09 3.15 -26.91
CA ALA A 763 -51.12 2.56 -27.78
C ALA A 763 -51.01 1.04 -27.96
N GLU A 764 -49.88 0.40 -27.64
CA GLU A 764 -49.72 -1.05 -27.84
C GLU A 764 -49.74 -1.88 -26.54
N ALA A 765 -49.63 -1.26 -25.36
CA ALA A 765 -49.58 -1.99 -24.08
C ALA A 765 -50.94 -2.11 -23.33
N ALA A 766 -52.04 -1.62 -23.92
CA ALA A 766 -53.36 -1.59 -23.27
C ALA A 766 -54.32 -2.71 -23.72
N ALA A 767 -53.82 -3.80 -24.32
CA ALA A 767 -54.64 -4.91 -24.79
C ALA A 767 -54.56 -6.20 -23.95
N ASP A 768 -53.67 -6.31 -22.96
CA ASP A 768 -53.54 -7.54 -22.15
C ASP A 768 -53.77 -7.27 -20.67
N SER A 769 -55.05 -7.13 -20.31
CA SER A 769 -55.52 -7.37 -18.95
C SER A 769 -56.55 -8.48 -18.98
N GLU A 770 -56.29 -9.53 -18.18
CA GLU A 770 -57.10 -10.73 -17.91
C GLU A 770 -56.71 -12.02 -18.67
N SER A 771 -55.71 -12.74 -18.14
CA SER A 771 -55.90 -14.16 -17.80
C SER A 771 -54.72 -14.70 -16.99
N ASP A 772 -55.08 -15.46 -15.96
CA ASP A 772 -54.21 -16.17 -15.03
C ASP A 772 -53.74 -17.51 -15.65
N SER A 773 -52.67 -18.08 -15.09
CA SER A 773 -52.06 -19.40 -15.31
C SER A 773 -50.94 -19.55 -16.36
N GLY A 774 -49.70 -19.63 -15.83
CA GLY A 774 -48.69 -20.62 -16.19
C GLY A 774 -48.26 -20.74 -17.65
N GLN A 775 -47.39 -19.84 -18.12
CA GLN A 775 -46.45 -20.13 -19.21
C GLN A 775 -45.13 -19.40 -18.96
N ALA A 776 -44.05 -20.19 -18.88
CA ALA A 776 -42.71 -19.69 -19.04
C ALA A 776 -42.50 -19.26 -20.50
N ASP A 777 -41.84 -18.12 -20.66
CA ASP A 777 -41.05 -17.73 -21.82
C ASP A 777 -41.80 -17.44 -23.14
N VAL A 778 -42.06 -16.14 -23.38
CA VAL A 778 -42.09 -15.55 -24.72
C VAL A 778 -41.34 -14.19 -24.67
N LEU A 779 -40.10 -14.21 -25.18
CA LEU A 779 -39.26 -13.16 -25.78
C LEU A 779 -39.64 -11.68 -25.51
N GLY A 780 -38.82 -10.77 -24.99
CA GLY A 780 -37.39 -10.75 -24.69
C GLY A 780 -36.81 -9.36 -24.97
N THR A 781 -36.91 -8.39 -24.04
CA THR A 781 -36.28 -7.05 -24.15
C THR A 781 -36.02 -6.38 -22.77
N HIS A 782 -35.70 -7.16 -21.73
CA HIS A 782 -35.38 -6.61 -20.40
C HIS A 782 -33.90 -6.81 -20.06
N VAL A 783 -33.27 -5.73 -19.60
CA VAL A 783 -31.89 -5.77 -19.13
C VAL A 783 -31.80 -6.50 -17.79
N GLU A 784 -30.97 -7.53 -17.71
CA GLU A 784 -30.66 -8.18 -16.43
C GLU A 784 -30.13 -7.16 -15.42
N TYR A 785 -30.54 -7.27 -14.15
CA TYR A 785 -30.21 -6.32 -13.10
C TYR A 785 -28.70 -5.97 -13.01
N LEU A 786 -27.79 -6.95 -13.14
CA LEU A 786 -26.35 -6.68 -13.12
C LEU A 786 -25.87 -5.88 -14.31
N HIS A 787 -26.43 -6.10 -15.50
CA HIS A 787 -26.14 -5.31 -16.68
C HIS A 787 -26.71 -3.90 -16.55
N ALA A 788 -27.91 -3.76 -15.96
CA ALA A 788 -28.49 -2.45 -15.67
C ALA A 788 -27.59 -1.63 -14.73
N LEU A 789 -26.96 -2.26 -13.73
CA LEU A 789 -25.97 -1.59 -12.88
C LEU A 789 -24.74 -1.11 -13.66
N ASP A 790 -24.23 -1.90 -14.63
CA ASP A 790 -23.15 -1.46 -15.51
C ASP A 790 -23.54 -0.21 -16.32
N LYS A 791 -24.81 -0.14 -16.80
CA LYS A 791 -25.36 1.04 -17.49
C LYS A 791 -25.50 2.25 -16.59
N VAL A 792 -25.89 2.06 -15.32
CA VAL A 792 -25.92 3.14 -14.33
C VAL A 792 -24.51 3.69 -14.11
N VAL A 793 -23.49 2.84 -13.99
CA VAL A 793 -22.09 3.28 -13.88
C VAL A 793 -21.67 4.07 -15.12
N GLN A 794 -21.99 3.57 -16.32
CA GLN A 794 -21.70 4.24 -17.60
C GLN A 794 -22.34 5.63 -17.67
N ALA A 795 -23.60 5.75 -17.29
CA ALA A 795 -24.35 7.01 -17.27
C ALA A 795 -23.76 8.03 -16.29
N VAL A 796 -23.36 7.58 -15.11
CA VAL A 796 -22.75 8.44 -14.10
C VAL A 796 -21.36 8.92 -14.54
N LEU A 797 -20.57 8.05 -15.18
CA LEU A 797 -19.31 8.46 -15.80
C LEU A 797 -19.53 9.51 -16.89
N PHE A 798 -20.51 9.32 -17.76
CA PHE A 798 -20.84 10.28 -18.82
C PHE A 798 -21.24 11.65 -18.28
N ARG A 799 -22.15 11.70 -17.29
CA ARG A 799 -22.54 12.96 -16.63
C ARG A 799 -21.33 13.67 -15.99
N SER A 800 -20.46 12.90 -15.32
CA SER A 800 -19.24 13.44 -14.70
C SER A 800 -18.23 13.94 -15.74
N TRP A 801 -18.13 13.26 -16.89
CA TRP A 801 -17.30 13.70 -18.00
C TRP A 801 -17.81 15.01 -18.60
N MET A 802 -19.11 15.10 -18.93
CA MET A 802 -19.75 16.32 -19.44
C MET A 802 -19.48 17.54 -18.54
N GLN A 803 -19.69 17.40 -17.23
CA GLN A 803 -19.44 18.47 -16.27
C GLN A 803 -17.98 18.95 -16.26
N ARG A 804 -17.02 18.02 -16.37
CA ARG A 804 -15.59 18.36 -16.42
C ARG A 804 -15.23 19.07 -17.71
N THR A 805 -15.75 18.61 -18.85
CA THR A 805 -15.49 19.22 -20.16
C THR A 805 -16.06 20.64 -20.21
N GLU A 806 -17.28 20.85 -19.72
CA GLU A 806 -17.89 22.18 -19.61
C GLU A 806 -17.08 23.12 -18.71
N GLU A 807 -16.60 22.65 -17.56
CA GLU A 807 -15.78 23.45 -16.64
C GLU A 807 -14.41 23.78 -17.24
N GLN A 808 -13.78 22.84 -17.96
CA GLN A 808 -12.51 23.10 -18.67
C GLN A 808 -12.70 24.16 -19.76
N GLU A 809 -13.76 24.05 -20.54
CA GLU A 809 -14.09 25.00 -21.59
C GLU A 809 -14.42 26.39 -20.99
N ARG A 810 -15.13 26.44 -19.86
CA ARG A 810 -15.37 27.67 -19.11
C ARG A 810 -14.06 28.31 -18.64
N ARG A 811 -13.12 27.53 -18.11
CA ARG A 811 -11.79 28.02 -17.70
C ARG A 811 -10.98 28.53 -18.88
N ARG A 812 -11.05 27.85 -20.03
CA ARG A 812 -10.39 28.29 -21.27
C ARG A 812 -10.92 29.64 -21.71
N ARG A 813 -12.25 29.83 -21.74
CA ARG A 813 -12.87 31.12 -22.06
C ARG A 813 -12.46 32.22 -21.09
N MET A 814 -12.39 31.94 -19.78
CA MET A 814 -11.93 32.92 -18.79
C MET A 814 -10.46 33.32 -18.95
N LEU A 815 -9.60 32.43 -19.43
CA LEU A 815 -8.19 32.73 -19.75
C LEU A 815 -8.03 33.49 -21.06
N GLU A 816 -8.94 33.28 -22.02
CA GLU A 816 -8.98 34.01 -23.30
C GLU A 816 -9.57 35.42 -23.14
N ASP A 817 -10.46 35.63 -22.16
CA ASP A 817 -11.06 36.91 -21.81
C ASP A 817 -10.22 37.77 -20.84
N GLU A 818 -9.07 37.28 -20.35
CA GLU A 818 -8.11 38.14 -19.64
C GLU A 818 -7.52 39.15 -20.64
N PRO A 819 -7.75 40.48 -20.48
CA PRO A 819 -7.18 41.45 -21.39
C PRO A 819 -5.67 41.36 -21.25
N THR A 820 -5.00 40.94 -22.33
CA THR A 820 -3.55 41.06 -22.49
C THR A 820 -3.15 42.45 -22.04
N LEU A 821 -2.48 42.56 -20.89
CA LEU A 821 -1.81 43.80 -20.51
C LEU A 821 -0.80 44.08 -21.62
N ALA A 822 -1.15 45.01 -22.49
CA ALA A 822 -0.25 45.55 -23.48
C ALA A 822 0.91 46.19 -22.72
N PHE A 823 2.00 45.43 -22.58
CA PHE A 823 3.30 45.98 -22.22
C PHE A 823 3.74 46.88 -23.38
N PHE A 824 3.60 48.19 -23.18
CA PHE A 824 4.46 49.22 -23.76
C PHE A 824 5.59 49.53 -22.79
#